data_AF-A0A127F2E9-F1
#
_entry.id   AF-A0A127F2E9-F1
#
_cell.length_a   1.000
_cell.length_b   1.000
_cell.length_c   1.000
_cell.angle_alpha   90.00
_cell.angle_beta   90.00
_cell.angle_gamma   90.00
#
_symmetry.space_group_name_H-M   'P 1'
#
loop_
_entity.id
_entity.type
_entity.pdbx_description
1 polymer ?
#
loop_
_entity_poly.entity_id
_entity_poly.type
_entity_poly.pdbx_seq_one_letter_code
_entity_poly.pdbx_strand_id
1 'polypeptide(L)'
;MRKQFGNSDQDSSGNDDWGSSDWDILGWLNHDRQSSAHVELAPPPSIGIATVDIGSPDFGPDGAAAKKGGGGSSGTGVSPPPPPPPPSPPPPPPPPPPINSVTSTSTSATVVWHTLSPPSGDASLPTDTLFSKEWNLSSSTYGINVAKAWQNYTGEGIKAGIIDDGFDYNHPDLAPNYRLDLDYDTRTGSNDAYGTSTDTHGTTVAGVLGAARDGSGIVGVAYNAEMAGFRIGYGANGTPAQIADAFKHVLSSGMDVVNASWGYSTAYSDNYDLSSYSAAKAAILNDVATGRGGLGIDIVFAAGNGRASGDNTNYHSFQNDPNVIVVAATGSLGYVASYSNPGASVFVSAPGGSSIQTDDRLGSAGYSATDYAVMSGTSYAAPEVSGVIALMLQANPTLGYRDVQEILALTSKQIDPTNVSWEINGAHDFNGGGLHFSEDYGFGMVDATAATRLAESWQLQSTYANMATVTATHTDNLKIPDGVGSLQSHIAISNSMEIDKLVVDLNITDTAPSDLLVTLTSPFGTTATLVNHPTNGTGTGIVFETSANNFWGENTQGNWTLTVTDTVTGNIGTLNGWTLKALGDAADTPNVYVYTDEFSKLLSADRAILHDTTGAATINTAAVTTDSYIDLTPGALDTIAGRSLQIGLDTTIKNVWTGDGNDTIIANNAGDTIQGGRGNDTIVAGSGGDKLYGGPGNDTFVFKAPGQVTDVIADFVKGQDILDLHALMTAIGYTGTNAVADGWVKLVADANGGGTNFVVDAHNGQTPTTVVDVLGVAPTSLTQGVDYWLTSHTA
;
A
#
# COMPACT_ATOMS: atom_id res chain seq x y z
N MET A 1 -30.69 21.08 46.39
CA MET A 1 -31.83 20.48 47.11
C MET A 1 -31.71 18.96 47.01
N ARG A 2 -32.01 18.18 48.06
CA ARG A 2 -31.97 16.70 48.03
C ARG A 2 -33.35 16.12 47.73
N LYS A 3 -33.41 15.09 46.88
CA LYS A 3 -34.37 13.96 46.90
C LYS A 3 -33.58 12.75 46.36
N GLN A 4 -33.19 11.76 47.17
CA GLN A 4 -33.97 10.69 47.83
C GLN A 4 -34.18 9.44 46.94
N PHE A 5 -33.27 8.48 47.13
CA PHE A 5 -33.45 7.03 47.31
C PHE A 5 -34.53 6.24 46.56
N GLY A 6 -34.12 5.06 46.09
CA GLY A 6 -35.01 3.92 45.80
C GLY A 6 -34.28 2.70 45.23
N ASN A 7 -33.42 2.04 46.02
CA ASN A 7 -32.93 0.69 45.69
C ASN A 7 -33.81 -0.35 46.40
N SER A 8 -34.15 -1.45 45.73
CA SER A 8 -34.81 -2.61 46.36
C SER A 8 -34.39 -3.89 45.65
N ASP A 9 -33.79 -4.80 46.41
CA ASP A 9 -33.15 -6.01 45.90
C ASP A 9 -34.11 -7.20 45.72
N GLN A 10 -33.62 -8.20 44.97
CA GLN A 10 -33.98 -9.64 44.97
C GLN A 10 -35.29 -10.10 44.32
N ASP A 11 -35.17 -11.01 43.33
CA ASP A 11 -35.10 -12.44 43.67
C ASP A 11 -34.23 -13.23 42.66
N SER A 12 -34.08 -14.54 42.85
CA SER A 12 -32.87 -15.30 42.52
C SER A 12 -33.11 -16.66 41.85
N SER A 13 -32.28 -16.99 40.85
CA SER A 13 -31.91 -18.33 40.29
C SER A 13 -31.58 -18.20 38.79
N GLY A 14 -30.50 -18.73 38.21
CA GLY A 14 -29.30 -19.40 38.76
C GLY A 14 -28.61 -20.23 37.66
N ASN A 15 -27.27 -20.18 37.57
CA ASN A 15 -26.37 -20.94 36.67
C ASN A 15 -26.52 -20.67 35.14
N ASP A 16 -25.47 -20.57 34.31
CA ASP A 16 -24.00 -20.68 34.51
C ASP A 16 -23.20 -19.75 33.56
N ASP A 17 -21.93 -19.51 33.92
CA ASP A 17 -20.91 -18.66 33.28
C ASP A 17 -20.83 -18.60 31.74
N TRP A 18 -20.71 -17.38 31.20
CA TRP A 18 -19.60 -16.96 30.31
C TRP A 18 -19.30 -15.47 30.58
N GLY A 19 -18.05 -15.13 30.91
CA GLY A 19 -17.68 -13.80 31.38
C GLY A 19 -17.37 -12.80 30.26
N SER A 20 -18.25 -11.84 30.04
CA SER A 20 -17.89 -10.53 29.50
C SER A 20 -17.51 -9.60 30.66
N SER A 21 -16.41 -8.85 30.54
CA SER A 21 -16.02 -7.84 31.52
C SER A 21 -15.79 -6.50 30.84
N ASP A 22 -16.88 -5.75 30.66
CA ASP A 22 -16.83 -4.32 30.36
C ASP A 22 -16.42 -3.52 31.62
N TRP A 23 -15.50 -2.60 31.40
CA TRP A 23 -15.25 -1.32 32.08
C TRP A 23 -15.71 -1.09 33.52
N ASP A 24 -14.72 -0.81 34.37
CA ASP A 24 -14.87 0.08 35.52
C ASP A 24 -14.11 1.40 35.24
N ILE A 25 -14.83 2.43 34.78
CA ILE A 25 -14.31 3.80 34.70
C ILE A 25 -14.58 4.49 36.05
N LEU A 26 -13.52 4.79 36.81
CA LEU A 26 -13.44 5.92 37.74
C LEU A 26 -12.04 6.07 38.35
N GLY A 27 -11.20 6.95 37.80
CA GLY A 27 -9.91 7.24 38.45
C GLY A 27 -8.96 8.17 37.71
N TRP A 28 -8.85 9.40 38.24
CA TRP A 28 -7.72 10.34 38.12
C TRP A 28 -7.68 11.34 36.96
N LEU A 29 -7.73 12.61 37.39
CA LEU A 29 -7.60 13.85 36.61
C LEU A 29 -6.68 14.77 37.45
N ASN A 30 -5.81 15.55 36.80
CA ASN A 30 -4.90 16.61 37.34
C ASN A 30 -3.60 16.21 38.07
N HIS A 31 -2.50 16.12 37.30
CA HIS A 31 -1.23 16.87 37.45
C HIS A 31 -0.32 16.50 36.25
N ASP A 32 0.52 17.36 35.66
CA ASP A 32 0.68 18.81 35.81
C ASP A 32 1.32 19.38 34.53
N ARG A 33 1.20 20.70 34.27
CA ARG A 33 2.04 21.37 33.25
C ARG A 33 3.21 22.04 33.95
N GLN A 34 4.45 21.87 33.47
CA GLN A 34 5.31 23.00 33.03
C GLN A 34 6.78 22.66 32.72
N SER A 35 7.34 23.53 31.86
CA SER A 35 8.72 23.99 31.77
C SER A 35 9.76 23.16 31.00
N SER A 36 10.21 23.78 29.90
CA SER A 36 11.43 23.50 29.16
C SER A 36 12.67 23.95 29.95
N ALA A 37 13.79 23.25 29.77
CA ALA A 37 15.12 23.78 30.02
C ALA A 37 16.14 23.15 29.06
N HIS A 38 16.84 23.99 28.28
CA HIS A 38 17.98 23.56 27.48
C HIS A 38 19.14 23.16 28.40
N VAL A 39 19.87 22.10 28.05
CA VAL A 39 21.21 21.85 28.57
C VAL A 39 22.17 21.67 27.39
N GLU A 40 23.06 22.64 27.26
CA GLU A 40 24.18 22.67 26.33
C GLU A 40 25.29 21.75 26.84
N LEU A 41 25.82 20.85 26.00
CA LEU A 41 26.95 19.97 26.35
C LEU A 41 28.12 20.19 25.39
N ALA A 42 29.25 20.59 25.96
CA ALA A 42 30.51 20.82 25.26
C ALA A 42 31.25 19.49 24.93
N PRO A 43 32.12 19.47 23.90
CA PRO A 43 32.75 18.24 23.43
C PRO A 43 33.99 17.83 24.26
N PRO A 44 34.24 16.52 24.45
CA PRO A 44 35.51 16.01 24.96
C PRO A 44 36.57 15.81 23.83
N PRO A 45 37.86 15.67 24.18
CA PRO A 45 38.96 16.05 23.27
C PRO A 45 39.67 14.90 22.54
N SER A 46 40.46 15.27 21.53
CA SER A 46 41.38 14.41 20.79
C SER A 46 42.74 14.24 21.50
N ILE A 47 43.23 12.99 21.56
CA ILE A 47 44.59 12.48 21.85
C ILE A 47 44.53 10.97 21.51
N GLY A 48 45.53 10.26 20.98
CA GLY A 48 46.90 10.59 20.56
C GLY A 48 47.67 9.27 20.35
N ILE A 49 48.47 9.16 19.29
CA ILE A 49 49.07 7.89 18.84
C ILE A 49 50.21 7.41 19.78
N ALA A 50 50.29 6.09 20.04
CA ALA A 50 51.51 5.44 20.52
C ALA A 50 51.64 4.00 19.98
N THR A 51 52.72 3.72 19.26
CA THR A 51 53.13 2.38 18.80
C THR A 51 54.19 1.78 19.72
N VAL A 52 54.06 0.51 20.11
CA VAL A 52 55.19 -0.33 20.56
C VAL A 52 54.99 -1.77 20.06
N ASP A 53 56.07 -2.35 19.53
CA ASP A 53 56.18 -3.73 19.04
C ASP A 53 57.26 -4.46 19.85
N ILE A 54 56.99 -5.67 20.35
CA ILE A 54 58.02 -6.64 20.81
C ILE A 54 57.48 -8.08 21.01
N GLY A 55 57.91 -9.00 20.15
CA GLY A 55 58.69 -10.19 20.58
C GLY A 55 58.00 -11.53 20.87
N SER A 56 58.29 -12.54 20.04
CA SER A 56 58.13 -13.99 20.30
C SER A 56 59.09 -14.49 21.42
N PRO A 57 58.90 -15.71 21.99
CA PRO A 57 59.47 -16.91 21.33
C PRO A 57 58.75 -18.28 21.53
N ASP A 58 59.02 -19.15 20.55
CA ASP A 58 59.20 -20.62 20.45
C ASP A 58 59.11 -21.59 21.67
N PHE A 59 59.11 -22.90 21.32
CA PHE A 59 59.40 -24.15 22.06
C PHE A 59 58.24 -25.12 22.44
N GLY A 60 58.23 -26.29 21.79
CA GLY A 60 57.85 -27.60 22.39
C GLY A 60 59.10 -28.39 22.83
N PRO A 61 59.13 -29.76 22.91
CA PRO A 61 58.08 -30.78 22.70
C PRO A 61 58.07 -31.92 23.79
N ASP A 62 57.74 -33.18 23.41
CA ASP A 62 57.68 -34.47 24.17
C ASP A 62 56.49 -34.67 25.14
N GLY A 63 55.94 -35.85 25.51
CA GLY A 63 56.12 -37.29 25.17
C GLY A 63 55.67 -38.20 26.38
N ALA A 64 55.24 -39.49 26.32
CA ALA A 64 54.82 -40.45 25.28
C ALA A 64 54.25 -41.77 25.95
N ALA A 65 53.89 -42.83 25.15
CA ALA A 65 53.67 -44.26 25.54
C ALA A 65 52.37 -44.73 26.29
N ALA A 66 51.88 -46.00 26.28
CA ALA A 66 52.00 -47.18 25.36
C ALA A 66 51.10 -48.43 25.72
N LYS A 67 50.69 -49.21 24.68
CA LYS A 67 50.61 -50.72 24.53
C LYS A 67 49.64 -51.70 25.30
N LYS A 68 48.93 -52.51 24.46
CA LYS A 68 48.83 -54.03 24.38
C LYS A 68 47.76 -54.93 25.10
N GLY A 69 47.11 -55.78 24.29
CA GLY A 69 46.72 -57.22 24.54
C GLY A 69 45.34 -57.50 25.19
N GLY A 70 44.61 -58.61 24.99
CA GLY A 70 44.71 -59.76 24.05
C GLY A 70 44.26 -61.12 24.66
N GLY A 71 43.28 -61.86 24.10
CA GLY A 71 42.95 -63.25 24.49
C GLY A 71 41.48 -63.72 24.26
N GLY A 72 41.27 -64.87 23.59
CA GLY A 72 39.95 -65.34 23.09
C GLY A 72 39.21 -66.42 23.90
N SER A 73 38.08 -66.91 23.36
CA SER A 73 37.50 -68.26 23.58
C SER A 73 36.30 -68.52 22.64
N SER A 74 35.93 -69.80 22.45
CA SER A 74 34.87 -70.31 21.56
C SER A 74 33.51 -70.49 22.25
N GLY A 75 32.40 -70.34 21.52
CA GLY A 75 31.07 -70.77 21.97
C GLY A 75 30.02 -70.83 20.86
N THR A 76 29.44 -72.00 20.61
CA THR A 76 28.33 -72.20 19.67
C THR A 76 26.98 -72.01 20.36
N GLY A 77 26.12 -71.15 19.82
CA GLY A 77 24.74 -70.98 20.28
C GLY A 77 23.91 -70.16 19.29
N VAL A 78 22.76 -70.69 18.88
CA VAL A 78 21.89 -70.03 17.90
C VAL A 78 20.99 -69.02 18.62
N SER A 79 21.01 -67.77 18.17
CA SER A 79 20.14 -66.68 18.64
C SER A 79 19.33 -66.09 17.47
N PRO A 80 18.22 -65.37 17.73
CA PRO A 80 17.33 -64.87 16.68
C PRO A 80 18.03 -63.84 15.76
N PRO A 81 17.50 -63.58 14.55
CA PRO A 81 18.03 -62.51 13.71
C PRO A 81 17.93 -61.14 14.43
N PRO A 82 18.91 -60.25 14.26
CA PRO A 82 18.83 -58.90 14.80
C PRO A 82 17.70 -58.11 14.14
N PRO A 83 17.16 -57.07 14.80
CA PRO A 83 16.29 -56.10 14.12
C PRO A 83 17.03 -55.47 12.93
N PRO A 84 16.30 -54.99 11.91
CA PRO A 84 16.94 -54.26 10.80
C PRO A 84 17.69 -53.04 11.36
N PRO A 85 18.80 -52.62 10.70
CA PRO A 85 19.48 -51.39 11.08
C PRO A 85 18.50 -50.21 11.00
N PRO A 86 18.69 -49.16 11.82
CA PRO A 86 17.92 -47.94 11.66
C PRO A 86 18.11 -47.41 10.22
N PRO A 87 17.09 -46.74 9.64
CA PRO A 87 17.25 -46.14 8.33
C PRO A 87 18.45 -45.19 8.35
N SER A 88 19.20 -45.17 7.26
CA SER A 88 20.28 -44.20 7.05
C SER A 88 19.74 -42.80 7.37
N PRO A 89 20.51 -41.93 8.05
CA PRO A 89 20.12 -40.53 8.14
C PRO A 89 19.87 -39.99 6.72
N PRO A 90 18.87 -39.12 6.53
CA PRO A 90 18.64 -38.52 5.22
C PRO A 90 19.94 -37.87 4.73
N PRO A 91 20.22 -37.91 3.40
CA PRO A 91 21.39 -37.21 2.88
C PRO A 91 21.34 -35.75 3.33
N PRO A 92 22.49 -35.12 3.65
CA PRO A 92 22.51 -33.70 3.96
C PRO A 92 21.86 -32.92 2.80
N PRO A 93 21.17 -31.81 3.10
CA PRO A 93 20.55 -31.00 2.05
C PRO A 93 21.61 -30.65 0.99
N PRO A 94 21.22 -30.61 -0.30
CA PRO A 94 22.15 -30.26 -1.36
C PRO A 94 22.78 -28.89 -1.05
N PRO A 95 24.08 -28.68 -1.34
CA PRO A 95 24.69 -27.37 -1.17
C PRO A 95 23.88 -26.34 -1.98
N PRO A 96 23.70 -25.11 -1.46
CA PRO A 96 22.92 -24.09 -2.15
C PRO A 96 23.51 -23.86 -3.56
N PRO A 97 22.66 -23.64 -4.58
CA PRO A 97 23.14 -23.37 -5.92
C PRO A 97 24.01 -22.10 -5.92
N PRO A 98 25.02 -22.02 -6.80
CA PRO A 98 25.83 -20.82 -6.90
C PRO A 98 24.95 -19.62 -7.27
N ILE A 99 25.14 -18.51 -6.55
CA ILE A 99 24.56 -17.21 -6.91
C ILE A 99 25.05 -16.86 -8.32
N ASN A 100 24.13 -16.86 -9.30
CA ASN A 100 24.13 -16.03 -10.52
C ASN A 100 23.12 -16.57 -11.55
N SER A 101 21.89 -16.03 -11.55
CA SER A 101 21.13 -15.73 -12.78
C SER A 101 19.89 -14.91 -12.45
N VAL A 102 19.98 -13.58 -12.57
CA VAL A 102 18.80 -12.74 -12.77
C VAL A 102 18.54 -12.73 -14.27
N THR A 103 17.40 -13.26 -14.70
CA THR A 103 16.87 -13.04 -16.05
C THR A 103 15.71 -12.06 -15.95
N SER A 104 16.01 -10.77 -15.90
CA SER A 104 15.03 -9.74 -16.24
C SER A 104 14.95 -9.66 -17.76
N THR A 105 13.75 -9.92 -18.29
CA THR A 105 13.36 -9.44 -19.63
C THR A 105 12.37 -8.32 -19.42
N SER A 106 12.88 -7.11 -19.19
CA SER A 106 12.06 -5.90 -19.22
C SER A 106 11.58 -5.66 -20.66
N THR A 107 10.42 -6.22 -20.98
CA THR A 107 9.62 -5.74 -22.10
C THR A 107 9.12 -4.35 -21.75
N SER A 108 9.57 -3.33 -22.46
CA SER A 108 9.11 -1.95 -22.27
C SER A 108 7.59 -1.91 -22.23
N ALA A 109 7.02 -1.53 -21.09
CA ALA A 109 5.58 -1.41 -20.93
C ALA A 109 5.05 -0.45 -22.00
N THR A 110 3.99 -0.87 -22.70
CA THR A 110 3.30 0.05 -23.60
C THR A 110 2.44 0.93 -22.72
N VAL A 111 2.89 2.17 -22.48
CA VAL A 111 2.13 3.16 -21.71
C VAL A 111 0.82 3.44 -22.44
N VAL A 112 -0.30 2.99 -21.87
CA VAL A 112 -1.65 3.20 -22.40
C VAL A 112 -2.27 4.38 -21.66
N TRP A 113 -2.03 5.57 -22.21
CA TRP A 113 -2.63 6.81 -21.72
C TRP A 113 -4.16 6.72 -21.89
N HIS A 114 -4.87 6.59 -20.76
CA HIS A 114 -6.32 6.53 -20.73
C HIS A 114 -6.89 7.96 -20.71
N THR A 115 -7.88 8.23 -21.57
CA THR A 115 -8.65 9.48 -21.50
C THR A 115 -9.50 9.45 -20.23
N LEU A 116 -9.26 10.41 -19.33
CA LEU A 116 -10.02 10.54 -18.09
C LEU A 116 -11.48 10.88 -18.40
N SER A 117 -12.42 10.19 -17.76
CA SER A 117 -13.85 10.44 -17.94
C SER A 117 -14.35 11.53 -16.98
N PRO A 118 -15.21 12.45 -17.43
CA PRO A 118 -15.85 13.42 -16.53
C PRO A 118 -16.60 12.74 -15.38
N PRO A 119 -16.75 13.42 -14.23
CA PRO A 119 -17.61 12.96 -13.13
C PRO A 119 -19.00 12.54 -13.63
N SER A 120 -19.36 11.29 -13.34
CA SER A 120 -20.56 10.60 -13.82
C SER A 120 -21.49 10.16 -12.67
N GLY A 121 -20.96 10.09 -11.45
CA GLY A 121 -21.70 9.80 -10.23
C GLY A 121 -22.42 11.02 -9.64
N ASP A 122 -23.21 10.79 -8.59
CA ASP A 122 -23.89 11.88 -7.88
C ASP A 122 -22.90 12.66 -7.00
N ALA A 123 -22.73 13.94 -7.31
CA ALA A 123 -21.92 14.88 -6.51
C ALA A 123 -22.53 15.21 -5.14
N SER A 124 -23.80 14.84 -4.90
CA SER A 124 -24.42 14.91 -3.58
C SER A 124 -24.00 13.73 -2.71
N LEU A 125 -23.91 13.95 -1.40
CA LEU A 125 -23.65 12.89 -0.44
C LEU A 125 -24.87 11.94 -0.32
N PRO A 126 -24.66 10.67 0.09
CA PRO A 126 -25.73 9.71 0.38
C PRO A 126 -26.86 10.29 1.25
N THR A 127 -28.11 9.90 0.94
CA THR A 127 -29.33 10.35 1.65
C THR A 127 -29.87 9.33 2.65
N ASP A 128 -29.16 8.22 2.73
CA ASP A 128 -29.34 7.02 3.53
C ASP A 128 -29.48 7.40 5.01
N THR A 129 -30.45 6.81 5.69
CA THR A 129 -31.03 7.40 6.92
C THR A 129 -30.05 7.51 8.09
N LEU A 130 -29.00 6.69 8.07
CA LEU A 130 -27.95 6.59 9.06
C LEU A 130 -26.61 7.16 8.56
N PHE A 131 -26.49 7.65 7.33
CA PHE A 131 -25.23 8.24 6.81
C PHE A 131 -24.69 9.38 7.67
N SER A 132 -25.56 10.12 8.35
CA SER A 132 -25.18 11.12 9.38
C SER A 132 -24.47 10.55 10.63
N LYS A 133 -24.29 9.23 10.73
CA LYS A 133 -23.56 8.49 11.77
C LYS A 133 -22.25 7.88 11.25
N GLU A 134 -22.10 7.76 9.94
CA GLU A 134 -20.93 7.21 9.27
C GLU A 134 -19.84 8.28 9.18
N TRP A 135 -19.27 8.62 10.33
CA TRP A 135 -18.22 9.63 10.46
C TRP A 135 -16.93 9.21 9.72
N ASN A 136 -16.71 7.91 9.59
CA ASN A 136 -15.66 7.25 8.81
C ASN A 136 -15.73 7.63 7.32
N LEU A 137 -16.94 7.80 6.77
CA LEU A 137 -17.16 8.15 5.36
C LEU A 137 -17.33 9.66 5.15
N SER A 138 -17.99 10.34 6.11
CA SER A 138 -18.33 11.76 6.01
C SER A 138 -17.24 12.73 6.51
N SER A 139 -16.20 12.25 7.19
CA SER A 139 -15.04 13.05 7.61
C SER A 139 -13.89 12.96 6.60
N SER A 140 -13.48 14.09 6.02
CA SER A 140 -12.28 14.16 5.16
C SER A 140 -10.97 14.30 5.96
N THR A 141 -11.05 14.54 7.28
CA THR A 141 -9.87 14.78 8.14
C THR A 141 -9.40 13.52 8.86
N TYR A 142 -10.35 12.73 9.39
CA TYR A 142 -10.06 11.50 10.14
C TYR A 142 -10.88 10.30 9.65
N GLY A 143 -11.65 10.46 8.58
CA GLY A 143 -12.25 9.36 7.82
C GLY A 143 -11.51 9.15 6.49
N ILE A 144 -11.97 8.19 5.69
CA ILE A 144 -11.29 7.72 4.47
C ILE A 144 -11.39 8.65 3.25
N ASN A 145 -12.02 9.82 3.40
CA ASN A 145 -12.12 10.84 2.33
C ASN A 145 -12.71 10.32 1.00
N VAL A 146 -13.82 9.56 1.06
CA VAL A 146 -14.42 8.88 -0.12
C VAL A 146 -15.31 9.77 -1.00
N ALA A 147 -15.79 10.91 -0.48
CA ALA A 147 -16.83 11.71 -1.13
C ALA A 147 -16.50 12.24 -2.55
N LYS A 148 -15.22 12.50 -2.86
CA LYS A 148 -14.79 12.88 -4.22
C LYS A 148 -14.60 11.66 -5.14
N ALA A 149 -14.14 10.53 -4.60
CA ALA A 149 -14.05 9.27 -5.35
C ALA A 149 -15.43 8.82 -5.86
N TRP A 150 -16.49 8.92 -5.03
CA TRP A 150 -17.88 8.61 -5.39
C TRP A 150 -18.49 9.41 -6.55
N GLN A 151 -17.84 10.48 -6.99
CA GLN A 151 -18.24 11.23 -8.19
C GLN A 151 -17.85 10.53 -9.50
N ASN A 152 -16.99 9.50 -9.41
CA ASN A 152 -16.48 8.71 -10.53
C ASN A 152 -16.63 7.20 -10.32
N TYR A 153 -16.41 6.72 -9.09
CA TYR A 153 -16.27 5.29 -8.76
C TYR A 153 -17.12 4.91 -7.55
N THR A 154 -17.81 3.79 -7.66
CA THR A 154 -18.78 3.28 -6.68
C THR A 154 -18.58 1.78 -6.39
N GLY A 155 -17.57 1.16 -7.00
CA GLY A 155 -17.33 -0.29 -6.99
C GLY A 155 -18.03 -1.04 -8.13
N GLU A 156 -18.78 -0.35 -9.00
CA GLU A 156 -19.56 -0.98 -10.07
C GLU A 156 -18.67 -1.82 -10.99
N GLY A 157 -19.07 -3.08 -11.17
CA GLY A 157 -18.35 -4.06 -12.01
C GLY A 157 -17.22 -4.81 -11.30
N ILE A 158 -16.92 -4.50 -10.04
CA ILE A 158 -15.90 -5.17 -9.22
C ILE A 158 -16.56 -6.19 -8.29
N LYS A 159 -15.94 -7.36 -8.15
CA LYS A 159 -16.39 -8.42 -7.24
C LYS A 159 -15.61 -8.42 -5.93
N ALA A 160 -16.31 -8.22 -4.83
CA ALA A 160 -15.76 -8.21 -3.48
C ALA A 160 -16.18 -9.46 -2.70
N GLY A 161 -15.20 -10.29 -2.33
CA GLY A 161 -15.40 -11.44 -1.48
C GLY A 161 -15.24 -11.10 0.00
N ILE A 162 -15.97 -11.79 0.87
CA ILE A 162 -15.78 -11.68 2.33
C ILE A 162 -15.65 -13.09 2.92
N ILE A 163 -14.52 -13.38 3.58
CA ILE A 163 -14.31 -14.64 4.30
C ILE A 163 -14.64 -14.39 5.78
N ASP A 164 -15.75 -14.95 6.28
CA ASP A 164 -16.24 -14.70 7.65
C ASP A 164 -17.17 -15.83 8.18
N ASP A 165 -17.86 -15.64 9.31
CA ASP A 165 -18.69 -16.65 9.97
C ASP A 165 -20.04 -16.96 9.29
N GLY A 166 -20.57 -16.01 8.53
CA GLY A 166 -21.78 -16.12 7.72
C GLY A 166 -22.52 -14.80 7.49
N PHE A 167 -23.43 -14.80 6.53
CA PHE A 167 -24.04 -13.57 6.00
C PHE A 167 -25.57 -13.57 6.16
N ASP A 168 -26.19 -12.39 6.25
CA ASP A 168 -27.64 -12.21 6.12
C ASP A 168 -27.92 -11.40 4.86
N TYR A 169 -27.72 -12.03 3.70
CA TYR A 169 -27.95 -11.41 2.39
C TYR A 169 -29.41 -11.02 2.11
N ASN A 170 -30.34 -11.29 3.04
CA ASN A 170 -31.71 -10.78 2.99
C ASN A 170 -31.82 -9.36 3.60
N HIS A 171 -30.76 -8.84 4.22
CA HIS A 171 -30.70 -7.48 4.71
C HIS A 171 -30.98 -6.49 3.56
N PRO A 172 -31.91 -5.51 3.70
CA PRO A 172 -32.29 -4.61 2.62
C PRO A 172 -31.12 -3.89 1.96
N ASP A 173 -30.13 -3.46 2.75
CA ASP A 173 -28.96 -2.74 2.25
C ASP A 173 -27.95 -3.68 1.55
N LEU A 174 -27.95 -4.99 1.82
CA LEU A 174 -27.03 -5.96 1.19
C LEU A 174 -27.64 -6.62 -0.06
N ALA A 175 -28.93 -6.95 -0.02
CA ALA A 175 -29.62 -7.73 -1.04
C ALA A 175 -29.51 -7.22 -2.50
N PRO A 176 -29.41 -5.90 -2.80
CA PRO A 176 -29.22 -5.39 -4.16
C PRO A 176 -27.88 -5.78 -4.78
N ASN A 177 -26.84 -5.91 -3.95
CA ASN A 177 -25.44 -6.07 -4.36
C ASN A 177 -24.94 -7.52 -4.21
N TYR A 178 -25.66 -8.36 -3.47
CA TYR A 178 -25.22 -9.69 -3.08
C TYR A 178 -25.44 -10.77 -4.16
N ARG A 179 -24.42 -11.59 -4.40
CA ARG A 179 -24.34 -12.57 -5.49
C ARG A 179 -24.33 -14.02 -4.98
N LEU A 180 -25.53 -14.51 -4.69
CA LEU A 180 -25.83 -15.89 -4.28
C LEU A 180 -25.26 -16.98 -5.21
N ASP A 181 -24.98 -16.66 -6.47
CA ASP A 181 -24.37 -17.60 -7.43
C ASP A 181 -22.85 -17.76 -7.27
N LEU A 182 -22.21 -16.92 -6.46
CA LEU A 182 -20.76 -16.89 -6.20
C LEU A 182 -20.40 -17.33 -4.76
N ASP A 183 -21.40 -17.49 -3.89
CA ASP A 183 -21.30 -17.87 -2.48
C ASP A 183 -20.74 -19.27 -2.22
N TYR A 184 -20.11 -19.45 -1.06
CA TYR A 184 -19.65 -20.75 -0.58
C TYR A 184 -19.64 -20.88 0.95
N ASP A 185 -20.09 -22.02 1.49
CA ASP A 185 -19.94 -22.41 2.89
C ASP A 185 -19.03 -23.63 3.02
N THR A 186 -17.82 -23.38 3.53
CA THR A 186 -16.78 -24.39 3.79
C THR A 186 -17.15 -25.38 4.91
N ARG A 187 -18.13 -25.06 5.75
CA ARG A 187 -18.61 -25.89 6.88
C ARG A 187 -19.53 -27.00 6.40
N THR A 188 -20.23 -26.78 5.29
CA THR A 188 -21.23 -27.71 4.70
C THR A 188 -20.82 -28.22 3.32
N GLY A 189 -19.94 -27.51 2.60
CA GLY A 189 -19.60 -27.76 1.20
C GLY A 189 -20.72 -27.35 0.23
N SER A 190 -21.48 -26.30 0.55
CA SER A 190 -22.62 -25.81 -0.26
C SER A 190 -22.43 -24.38 -0.76
N ASN A 191 -23.11 -24.03 -1.85
CA ASN A 191 -23.11 -22.68 -2.42
C ASN A 191 -24.17 -21.77 -1.74
N ASP A 192 -24.12 -21.69 -0.42
CA ASP A 192 -25.05 -20.91 0.41
C ASP A 192 -24.31 -20.51 1.68
N ALA A 193 -23.84 -19.25 1.75
CA ALA A 193 -23.08 -18.74 2.88
C ALA A 193 -23.96 -18.14 4.00
N TYR A 194 -25.28 -18.42 3.99
CA TYR A 194 -26.18 -17.85 4.99
C TYR A 194 -25.78 -18.25 6.41
N GLY A 195 -25.61 -17.24 7.26
CA GLY A 195 -25.21 -17.39 8.66
C GLY A 195 -26.36 -17.90 9.53
N THR A 196 -26.00 -18.60 10.59
CA THR A 196 -26.92 -19.03 11.65
C THR A 196 -26.95 -18.01 12.79
N SER A 197 -27.75 -18.24 13.83
CA SER A 197 -27.88 -17.32 14.98
C SER A 197 -26.63 -17.18 15.87
N THR A 198 -25.51 -17.82 15.50
CA THR A 198 -24.20 -17.64 16.14
C THR A 198 -23.18 -16.99 15.20
N ASP A 199 -23.56 -16.73 13.96
CA ASP A 199 -22.69 -16.25 12.89
C ASP A 199 -23.10 -14.80 12.56
N THR A 200 -22.71 -13.88 13.44
CA THR A 200 -23.17 -12.49 13.47
C THR A 200 -22.19 -11.51 12.83
N HIS A 201 -20.92 -11.89 12.68
CA HIS A 201 -19.84 -10.97 12.32
C HIS A 201 -19.80 -10.64 10.82
N GLY A 202 -19.95 -11.63 9.94
CA GLY A 202 -19.83 -11.43 8.49
C GLY A 202 -20.83 -10.42 7.90
N THR A 203 -22.02 -10.31 8.49
CA THR A 203 -23.04 -9.34 8.07
C THR A 203 -22.64 -7.90 8.42
N THR A 204 -22.10 -7.68 9.62
CA THR A 204 -21.63 -6.35 10.05
C THR A 204 -20.38 -5.90 9.29
N VAL A 205 -19.58 -6.83 8.78
CA VAL A 205 -18.43 -6.57 7.89
C VAL A 205 -18.89 -6.22 6.47
N ALA A 206 -19.92 -6.91 5.96
CA ALA A 206 -20.47 -6.67 4.61
C ALA A 206 -21.10 -5.27 4.47
N GLY A 207 -21.80 -4.78 5.51
CA GLY A 207 -22.39 -3.45 5.51
C GLY A 207 -21.37 -2.34 5.23
N VAL A 208 -20.24 -2.35 5.96
CA VAL A 208 -19.15 -1.38 5.77
C VAL A 208 -18.56 -1.43 4.36
N LEU A 209 -18.42 -2.63 3.78
CA LEU A 209 -17.84 -2.79 2.45
C LEU A 209 -18.79 -2.26 1.36
N GLY A 210 -20.05 -2.71 1.35
CA GLY A 210 -20.90 -2.58 0.16
C GLY A 210 -22.41 -2.52 0.40
N ALA A 211 -22.88 -2.05 1.56
CA ALA A 211 -24.29 -1.67 1.72
C ALA A 211 -24.71 -0.66 0.62
N ALA A 212 -25.89 -0.87 0.06
CA ALA A 212 -26.40 -0.15 -1.10
C ALA A 212 -26.82 1.28 -0.74
N ARG A 213 -26.55 2.21 -1.66
CA ARG A 213 -27.00 3.62 -1.57
C ARG A 213 -28.44 3.74 -2.09
N ASP A 214 -29.44 3.45 -1.25
CA ASP A 214 -30.87 3.37 -1.65
C ASP A 214 -31.81 4.39 -0.98
N GLY A 215 -31.31 5.14 0.01
CA GLY A 215 -32.04 6.12 0.81
C GLY A 215 -32.64 5.58 2.12
N SER A 216 -32.44 4.29 2.43
CA SER A 216 -32.67 3.65 3.73
C SER A 216 -31.35 3.54 4.51
N GLY A 217 -31.36 2.98 5.71
CA GLY A 217 -30.16 2.40 6.34
C GLY A 217 -28.84 3.18 6.28
N ILE A 218 -27.76 2.49 5.93
CA ILE A 218 -26.36 2.96 5.87
C ILE A 218 -25.86 3.03 4.41
N VAL A 219 -24.56 3.22 4.18
CA VAL A 219 -23.96 3.06 2.83
C VAL A 219 -22.52 2.53 2.90
N GLY A 220 -22.23 1.48 2.16
CA GLY A 220 -20.88 0.90 2.08
C GLY A 220 -19.92 1.76 1.26
N VAL A 221 -18.62 1.55 1.46
CA VAL A 221 -17.56 2.26 0.69
C VAL A 221 -17.70 2.00 -0.82
N ALA A 222 -18.01 0.76 -1.21
CA ALA A 222 -18.19 0.31 -2.58
C ALA A 222 -19.65 -0.12 -2.82
N TYR A 223 -20.59 0.82 -2.64
CA TYR A 223 -22.04 0.58 -2.64
C TYR A 223 -22.68 0.06 -3.95
N ASN A 224 -21.91 -0.15 -5.02
CA ASN A 224 -22.33 -0.82 -6.26
C ASN A 224 -21.46 -2.06 -6.61
N ALA A 225 -20.60 -2.52 -5.72
CA ALA A 225 -19.79 -3.73 -5.95
C ALA A 225 -20.64 -5.02 -5.86
N GLU A 226 -20.24 -6.04 -6.62
CA GLU A 226 -20.82 -7.38 -6.55
C GLU A 226 -20.26 -8.12 -5.32
N MET A 227 -21.05 -8.30 -4.26
CA MET A 227 -20.58 -8.95 -3.02
C MET A 227 -20.85 -10.46 -2.98
N ALA A 228 -19.93 -11.26 -2.44
CA ALA A 228 -20.12 -12.69 -2.21
C ALA A 228 -19.49 -13.18 -0.88
N GLY A 229 -20.15 -14.14 -0.23
CA GLY A 229 -19.75 -14.68 1.07
C GLY A 229 -19.03 -16.02 1.00
N PHE A 230 -17.93 -16.14 1.74
CA PHE A 230 -17.12 -17.35 1.88
C PHE A 230 -17.08 -17.78 3.35
N ARG A 231 -18.10 -18.54 3.76
CA ARG A 231 -18.37 -18.87 5.16
C ARG A 231 -17.37 -19.89 5.71
N ILE A 232 -16.75 -19.56 6.83
CA ILE A 232 -15.86 -20.39 7.64
C ILE A 232 -16.40 -20.55 9.07
N GLY A 233 -15.75 -21.41 9.87
CA GLY A 233 -16.04 -21.52 11.30
C GLY A 233 -15.00 -20.79 12.15
N TYR A 234 -15.40 -20.30 13.32
CA TYR A 234 -14.49 -19.74 14.33
C TYR A 234 -14.26 -20.67 15.52
N GLY A 235 -13.13 -20.48 16.21
CA GLY A 235 -12.73 -21.26 17.38
C GLY A 235 -12.71 -22.76 17.08
N ALA A 236 -13.35 -23.56 17.94
CA ALA A 236 -13.42 -25.02 17.78
C ALA A 236 -14.22 -25.50 16.55
N ASN A 237 -14.98 -24.62 15.88
CA ASN A 237 -15.70 -24.92 14.63
C ASN A 237 -14.88 -24.56 13.37
N GLY A 238 -13.75 -23.88 13.54
CA GLY A 238 -12.85 -23.46 12.46
C GLY A 238 -11.69 -24.43 12.26
N THR A 239 -11.23 -24.56 11.03
CA THR A 239 -10.09 -25.41 10.67
C THR A 239 -9.24 -24.75 9.56
N PRO A 240 -7.92 -24.98 9.55
CA PRO A 240 -7.05 -24.53 8.45
C PRO A 240 -7.47 -25.09 7.07
N ALA A 241 -8.12 -26.26 7.05
CA ALA A 241 -8.66 -26.86 5.83
C ALA A 241 -9.82 -26.03 5.24
N GLN A 242 -10.70 -25.47 6.07
CA GLN A 242 -11.77 -24.55 5.63
C GLN A 242 -11.19 -23.25 5.09
N ILE A 243 -10.19 -22.66 5.77
CA ILE A 243 -9.51 -21.45 5.30
C ILE A 243 -8.90 -21.70 3.90
N ALA A 244 -8.17 -22.80 3.74
CA ALA A 244 -7.60 -23.21 2.46
C ALA A 244 -8.65 -23.56 1.38
N ASP A 245 -9.91 -23.79 1.75
CA ASP A 245 -11.01 -24.07 0.82
C ASP A 245 -11.78 -22.79 0.46
N ALA A 246 -11.90 -21.84 1.40
CA ALA A 246 -12.44 -20.51 1.15
C ALA A 246 -11.64 -19.76 0.07
N PHE A 247 -10.31 -19.65 0.22
CA PHE A 247 -9.44 -18.98 -0.76
C PHE A 247 -9.52 -19.63 -2.17
N LYS A 248 -9.55 -20.97 -2.26
CA LYS A 248 -9.79 -21.65 -3.54
C LYS A 248 -11.12 -21.25 -4.18
N HIS A 249 -12.17 -21.05 -3.38
CA HIS A 249 -13.47 -20.63 -3.89
C HIS A 249 -13.50 -19.14 -4.25
N VAL A 250 -12.82 -18.26 -3.51
CA VAL A 250 -12.58 -16.84 -3.85
C VAL A 250 -12.01 -16.73 -5.27
N LEU A 251 -10.96 -17.49 -5.59
CA LEU A 251 -10.43 -17.56 -6.94
C LEU A 251 -11.39 -18.19 -7.95
N SER A 252 -12.07 -19.28 -7.60
CA SER A 252 -12.97 -19.97 -8.55
C SER A 252 -14.23 -19.18 -8.92
N SER A 253 -14.73 -18.35 -7.99
CA SER A 253 -15.82 -17.39 -8.21
C SER A 253 -15.33 -16.12 -8.94
N GLY A 254 -14.01 -15.98 -9.09
CA GLY A 254 -13.35 -14.87 -9.78
C GLY A 254 -13.57 -13.55 -9.06
N MET A 255 -13.31 -13.52 -7.76
CA MET A 255 -13.26 -12.27 -6.98
C MET A 255 -12.10 -11.38 -7.45
N ASP A 256 -12.29 -10.07 -7.31
CA ASP A 256 -11.26 -9.08 -7.60
C ASP A 256 -10.51 -8.66 -6.33
N VAL A 257 -11.25 -8.43 -5.24
CA VAL A 257 -10.76 -8.13 -3.90
C VAL A 257 -11.42 -9.07 -2.87
N VAL A 258 -10.73 -9.42 -1.80
CA VAL A 258 -11.28 -10.22 -0.69
C VAL A 258 -10.90 -9.66 0.68
N ASN A 259 -11.91 -9.52 1.55
CA ASN A 259 -11.75 -9.09 2.93
C ASN A 259 -11.74 -10.30 3.89
N ALA A 260 -10.76 -10.35 4.79
CA ALA A 260 -10.63 -11.33 5.86
C ALA A 260 -10.50 -10.62 7.22
N SER A 261 -11.64 -10.47 7.92
CA SER A 261 -11.73 -9.78 9.21
C SER A 261 -11.57 -10.71 10.41
N TRP A 262 -10.66 -11.69 10.29
CA TRP A 262 -10.35 -12.71 11.30
C TRP A 262 -8.83 -12.92 11.42
N GLY A 263 -8.43 -13.67 12.45
CA GLY A 263 -7.04 -13.99 12.71
C GLY A 263 -6.87 -14.93 13.89
N TYR A 264 -5.62 -15.24 14.21
CA TYR A 264 -5.24 -16.00 15.40
C TYR A 264 -4.84 -15.04 16.52
N SER A 265 -4.88 -15.51 17.77
CA SER A 265 -4.56 -14.70 18.97
C SER A 265 -3.38 -15.27 19.79
N THR A 266 -2.80 -16.37 19.31
CA THR A 266 -1.63 -17.02 19.90
C THR A 266 -0.50 -16.90 18.90
N ALA A 267 0.58 -16.21 19.29
CA ALA A 267 1.74 -15.98 18.45
C ALA A 267 2.27 -17.29 17.86
N TYR A 268 2.62 -17.25 16.58
CA TYR A 268 3.21 -18.32 15.80
C TYR A 268 2.36 -19.60 15.65
N SER A 269 1.08 -19.56 16.05
CA SER A 269 0.18 -20.74 16.04
C SER A 269 -0.42 -21.08 14.67
N ASP A 270 -0.36 -20.14 13.73
CA ASP A 270 -0.79 -20.26 12.34
C ASP A 270 0.37 -20.45 11.35
N ASN A 271 1.57 -20.72 11.87
CA ASN A 271 2.81 -20.84 11.10
C ASN A 271 2.65 -21.72 9.84
N TYR A 272 2.89 -21.13 8.68
CA TYR A 272 2.79 -21.78 7.38
C TYR A 272 3.75 -22.98 7.17
N ASP A 273 4.84 -23.08 7.92
CA ASP A 273 5.74 -24.25 7.90
C ASP A 273 5.07 -25.50 8.50
N LEU A 274 4.02 -25.32 9.29
CA LEU A 274 3.20 -26.42 9.78
C LEU A 274 2.33 -26.95 8.64
N SER A 275 2.36 -28.27 8.44
CA SER A 275 1.59 -28.95 7.38
C SER A 275 0.07 -28.67 7.37
N SER A 276 -0.49 -28.21 8.49
CA SER A 276 -1.88 -27.78 8.61
C SER A 276 -2.19 -26.51 7.80
N TYR A 277 -1.25 -25.57 7.70
CA TYR A 277 -1.46 -24.25 7.11
C TYR A 277 -0.81 -24.10 5.73
N SER A 278 0.11 -24.98 5.35
CA SER A 278 0.75 -24.97 4.02
C SER A 278 -0.24 -24.98 2.85
N ALA A 279 -1.42 -25.60 3.02
CA ALA A 279 -2.50 -25.58 2.04
C ALA A 279 -3.20 -24.22 1.92
N ALA A 280 -3.21 -23.40 2.97
CA ALA A 280 -3.75 -22.04 2.95
C ALA A 280 -2.74 -21.07 2.31
N LYS A 281 -1.45 -21.14 2.67
CA LYS A 281 -0.36 -20.41 1.97
C LYS A 281 -0.40 -20.68 0.46
N ALA A 282 -0.56 -21.95 0.07
CA ALA A 282 -0.64 -22.34 -1.33
C ALA A 282 -1.91 -21.84 -2.06
N ALA A 283 -3.01 -21.61 -1.34
CA ALA A 283 -4.23 -21.02 -1.90
C ALA A 283 -4.03 -19.51 -2.11
N ILE A 284 -3.66 -18.77 -1.06
CA ILE A 284 -3.34 -17.32 -1.11
C ILE A 284 -2.34 -17.01 -2.23
N LEU A 285 -1.26 -17.79 -2.34
CA LEU A 285 -0.26 -17.64 -3.40
C LEU A 285 -0.85 -17.85 -4.80
N ASN A 286 -1.78 -18.78 -4.96
CA ASN A 286 -2.43 -19.04 -6.24
C ASN A 286 -3.44 -17.95 -6.62
N ASP A 287 -4.10 -17.35 -5.63
CA ASP A 287 -5.04 -16.24 -5.80
C ASP A 287 -4.30 -14.99 -6.31
N VAL A 288 -3.17 -14.60 -5.70
CA VAL A 288 -2.36 -13.46 -6.16
C VAL A 288 -1.56 -13.76 -7.45
N ALA A 289 -1.27 -15.03 -7.75
CA ALA A 289 -0.54 -15.41 -8.96
C ALA A 289 -1.42 -15.60 -10.21
N THR A 290 -2.72 -15.90 -10.04
CA THR A 290 -3.59 -16.31 -11.16
C THR A 290 -4.95 -15.60 -11.19
N GLY A 291 -5.37 -14.98 -10.09
CA GLY A 291 -6.58 -14.18 -10.02
C GLY A 291 -6.56 -12.98 -10.97
N ARG A 292 -7.74 -12.46 -11.30
CA ARG A 292 -7.92 -11.31 -12.21
C ARG A 292 -7.15 -11.46 -13.55
N GLY A 293 -6.99 -12.70 -14.03
CA GLY A 293 -6.27 -13.01 -15.27
C GLY A 293 -4.73 -12.98 -15.17
N GLY A 294 -4.17 -12.98 -13.95
CA GLY A 294 -2.74 -12.84 -13.67
C GLY A 294 -2.36 -11.49 -13.04
N LEU A 295 -3.32 -10.57 -12.88
CA LEU A 295 -3.14 -9.34 -12.10
C LEU A 295 -3.06 -9.62 -10.58
N GLY A 296 -3.67 -10.71 -10.13
CA GLY A 296 -3.75 -11.14 -8.73
C GLY A 296 -5.00 -10.62 -8.03
N ILE A 297 -5.56 -11.40 -7.10
CA ILE A 297 -6.64 -10.94 -6.20
C ILE A 297 -6.05 -10.08 -5.11
N ASP A 298 -6.66 -8.94 -4.82
CA ASP A 298 -6.27 -8.07 -3.72
C ASP A 298 -6.81 -8.65 -2.38
N ILE A 299 -5.92 -9.04 -1.47
CA ILE A 299 -6.28 -9.73 -0.21
C ILE A 299 -6.07 -8.79 0.97
N VAL A 300 -7.13 -8.48 1.72
CA VAL A 300 -7.11 -7.54 2.85
C VAL A 300 -7.37 -8.25 4.16
N PHE A 301 -6.51 -8.03 5.16
CA PHE A 301 -6.63 -8.60 6.51
C PHE A 301 -6.74 -7.53 7.58
N ALA A 302 -7.58 -7.78 8.58
CA ALA A 302 -7.58 -7.00 9.82
C ALA A 302 -6.30 -7.27 10.63
N ALA A 303 -5.65 -6.22 11.16
CA ALA A 303 -4.41 -6.35 11.96
C ALA A 303 -4.58 -7.18 13.24
N GLY A 304 -5.79 -7.17 13.84
CA GLY A 304 -6.12 -7.87 15.08
C GLY A 304 -6.26 -6.94 16.27
N ASN A 305 -6.88 -7.45 17.34
CA ASN A 305 -7.38 -6.67 18.47
C ASN A 305 -6.66 -7.01 19.80
N GLY A 306 -5.45 -7.55 19.74
CA GLY A 306 -4.69 -8.12 20.85
C GLY A 306 -3.64 -7.22 21.48
N ARG A 307 -3.48 -5.94 21.10
CA ARG A 307 -2.39 -5.04 21.55
C ARG A 307 -2.16 -5.08 23.06
N ALA A 308 -3.23 -5.03 23.87
CA ALA A 308 -3.14 -5.01 25.33
C ALA A 308 -2.54 -6.31 25.93
N SER A 309 -2.50 -7.40 25.16
CA SER A 309 -1.85 -8.66 25.48
C SER A 309 -0.47 -8.83 24.82
N GLY A 310 0.13 -7.75 24.29
CA GLY A 310 1.44 -7.79 23.63
C GLY A 310 1.45 -8.57 22.32
N ASP A 311 0.30 -8.65 21.64
CA ASP A 311 0.16 -9.26 20.33
C ASP A 311 0.68 -8.33 19.22
N ASN A 312 1.11 -8.89 18.09
CA ASN A 312 1.75 -8.17 16.99
C ASN A 312 1.43 -8.84 15.64
N THR A 313 1.27 -8.06 14.57
CA THR A 313 0.94 -8.59 13.24
C THR A 313 2.03 -9.51 12.68
N ASN A 314 3.31 -9.29 13.03
CA ASN A 314 4.43 -10.17 12.66
C ASN A 314 4.42 -11.54 13.36
N TYR A 315 3.48 -11.80 14.27
CA TYR A 315 3.36 -13.09 14.96
C TYR A 315 2.36 -14.05 14.29
N HIS A 316 1.65 -13.61 13.26
CA HIS A 316 0.63 -14.41 12.57
C HIS A 316 0.97 -14.49 11.08
N SER A 317 1.07 -15.70 10.54
CA SER A 317 1.45 -15.94 9.14
C SER A 317 0.45 -15.38 8.13
N PHE A 318 -0.84 -15.30 8.48
CA PHE A 318 -1.83 -14.67 7.61
C PHE A 318 -1.63 -13.15 7.49
N GLN A 319 -1.57 -12.44 8.62
CA GLN A 319 -1.28 -11.00 8.65
C GLN A 319 0.10 -10.69 8.06
N ASN A 320 1.11 -11.48 8.39
CA ASN A 320 2.48 -11.20 7.96
C ASN A 320 2.80 -11.62 6.50
N ASP A 321 1.85 -12.23 5.78
CA ASP A 321 2.08 -12.66 4.39
C ASP A 321 2.45 -11.44 3.51
N PRO A 322 3.54 -11.49 2.72
CA PRO A 322 3.94 -10.37 1.86
C PRO A 322 2.89 -10.00 0.81
N ASN A 323 1.95 -10.91 0.48
CA ASN A 323 0.96 -10.71 -0.57
C ASN A 323 -0.38 -10.15 -0.06
N VAL A 324 -0.50 -9.79 1.22
CA VAL A 324 -1.74 -9.24 1.80
C VAL A 324 -1.58 -7.81 2.31
N ILE A 325 -2.70 -7.09 2.40
CA ILE A 325 -2.81 -5.73 2.91
C ILE A 325 -3.35 -5.80 4.33
N VAL A 326 -2.50 -5.51 5.33
CA VAL A 326 -2.90 -5.49 6.74
C VAL A 326 -3.39 -4.12 7.16
N VAL A 327 -4.57 -4.06 7.77
CA VAL A 327 -5.23 -2.80 8.14
C VAL A 327 -5.34 -2.63 9.66
N ALA A 328 -4.67 -1.60 10.18
CA ALA A 328 -4.80 -1.14 11.56
C ALA A 328 -6.04 -0.24 11.77
N ALA A 329 -6.56 -0.19 12.99
CA ALA A 329 -7.77 0.57 13.33
C ALA A 329 -7.44 1.91 13.99
N THR A 330 -8.13 2.96 13.55
CA THR A 330 -8.07 4.32 14.12
C THR A 330 -9.42 4.74 14.71
N GLY A 331 -9.40 5.70 15.64
CA GLY A 331 -10.60 6.35 16.18
C GLY A 331 -10.89 7.70 15.53
N SER A 332 -12.03 8.31 15.89
CA SER A 332 -12.57 9.53 15.27
C SER A 332 -11.78 10.83 15.49
N LEU A 333 -10.60 10.73 16.09
CA LEU A 333 -9.62 11.80 16.30
C LEU A 333 -8.28 11.51 15.60
N GLY A 334 -8.19 10.44 14.79
CA GLY A 334 -6.95 10.03 14.11
C GLY A 334 -5.94 9.27 14.98
N TYR A 335 -6.28 8.95 16.24
CA TYR A 335 -5.44 8.12 17.10
C TYR A 335 -5.66 6.63 16.84
N VAL A 336 -4.59 5.83 16.93
CA VAL A 336 -4.65 4.36 16.89
C VAL A 336 -5.58 3.83 17.99
N ALA A 337 -6.42 2.86 17.65
CA ALA A 337 -7.32 2.23 18.61
C ALA A 337 -6.52 1.38 19.61
N SER A 338 -6.89 1.43 20.90
CA SER A 338 -6.13 0.80 22.00
C SER A 338 -5.97 -0.71 21.91
N TYR A 339 -6.75 -1.38 21.05
CA TYR A 339 -6.67 -2.82 20.76
C TYR A 339 -5.88 -3.14 19.49
N SER A 340 -5.70 -2.20 18.55
CA SER A 340 -5.17 -2.47 17.20
C SER A 340 -3.74 -3.00 17.28
N ASN A 341 -3.50 -4.24 16.86
CA ASN A 341 -2.17 -4.83 16.87
C ASN A 341 -1.16 -3.96 16.09
N PRO A 342 0.01 -3.63 16.67
CA PRO A 342 1.10 -3.02 15.93
C PRO A 342 1.90 -4.07 15.15
N GLY A 343 2.83 -3.60 14.31
CA GLY A 343 3.92 -4.41 13.74
C GLY A 343 4.38 -3.92 12.38
N ALA A 344 5.59 -4.32 11.98
CA ALA A 344 6.19 -3.91 10.70
C ALA A 344 5.44 -4.44 9.45
N SER A 345 4.54 -5.42 9.60
CA SER A 345 3.63 -5.88 8.53
C SER A 345 2.34 -5.08 8.39
N VAL A 346 1.99 -4.19 9.33
CA VAL A 346 0.85 -3.26 9.16
C VAL A 346 1.08 -2.44 7.89
N PHE A 347 0.14 -2.49 6.96
CA PHE A 347 0.28 -1.88 5.63
C PHE A 347 -0.27 -0.45 5.62
N VAL A 348 -1.53 -0.31 6.02
CA VAL A 348 -2.23 0.98 6.15
C VAL A 348 -3.14 0.94 7.38
N SER A 349 -3.82 2.05 7.64
CA SER A 349 -4.84 2.16 8.67
C SER A 349 -6.12 2.77 8.13
N ALA A 350 -7.23 2.46 8.78
CA ALA A 350 -8.55 3.01 8.48
C ALA A 350 -9.37 3.16 9.77
N PRO A 351 -10.46 3.95 9.76
CA PRO A 351 -11.44 3.97 10.82
C PRO A 351 -11.86 2.56 11.24
N GLY A 352 -11.81 2.29 12.55
CA GLY A 352 -12.22 0.99 13.10
C GLY A 352 -12.53 1.03 14.58
N GLY A 353 -12.23 2.13 15.28
CA GLY A 353 -12.68 2.40 16.64
C GLY A 353 -13.66 3.57 16.71
N SER A 354 -14.01 3.99 17.93
CA SER A 354 -14.90 5.14 18.14
C SER A 354 -16.27 5.02 17.45
N SER A 355 -16.89 3.83 17.49
CA SER A 355 -18.24 3.55 16.98
C SER A 355 -18.38 3.68 15.46
N ILE A 356 -18.12 2.58 14.74
CA ILE A 356 -18.46 2.42 13.32
C ILE A 356 -19.93 1.98 13.22
N GLN A 357 -20.74 2.72 12.48
CA GLN A 357 -22.12 2.35 12.16
C GLN A 357 -22.09 1.32 11.03
N THR A 358 -22.86 0.23 11.14
CA THR A 358 -22.94 -0.79 10.09
C THR A 358 -24.28 -1.56 10.14
N ASP A 359 -24.52 -2.44 9.17
CA ASP A 359 -25.61 -3.42 9.13
C ASP A 359 -25.51 -4.43 10.28
N ASP A 360 -26.61 -5.08 10.59
CA ASP A 360 -26.70 -6.22 11.51
C ASP A 360 -27.59 -7.31 10.89
N ARG A 361 -27.60 -8.51 11.48
CA ARG A 361 -28.55 -9.54 11.05
C ARG A 361 -29.97 -9.17 11.40
N LEU A 362 -30.93 -9.60 10.59
CA LEU A 362 -32.33 -9.18 10.73
C LEU A 362 -32.95 -9.60 12.07
N GLY A 363 -33.57 -8.63 12.76
CA GLY A 363 -34.28 -8.82 14.01
C GLY A 363 -33.39 -9.36 15.15
N SER A 364 -33.87 -10.36 15.88
CA SER A 364 -33.15 -10.90 17.06
C SER A 364 -32.04 -11.90 16.72
N ALA A 365 -31.58 -11.94 15.46
CA ALA A 365 -30.44 -12.75 15.05
C ALA A 365 -29.11 -11.98 15.09
N GLY A 366 -29.17 -10.65 15.21
CA GLY A 366 -28.01 -9.76 15.24
C GLY A 366 -27.42 -9.52 16.62
N TYR A 367 -26.43 -8.63 16.68
CA TYR A 367 -25.90 -8.06 17.92
C TYR A 367 -26.93 -7.20 18.66
N SER A 368 -27.87 -6.61 17.93
CA SER A 368 -28.92 -5.74 18.44
C SER A 368 -30.33 -6.29 18.12
N ALA A 369 -31.36 -5.56 18.56
CA ALA A 369 -32.75 -5.84 18.17
C ALA A 369 -33.21 -4.98 16.98
N THR A 370 -32.28 -4.24 16.37
CA THR A 370 -32.44 -3.48 15.13
C THR A 370 -31.62 -4.16 14.05
N ASP A 371 -31.95 -3.90 12.79
CA ASP A 371 -31.23 -4.46 11.64
C ASP A 371 -29.88 -3.75 11.39
N TYR A 372 -29.39 -2.94 12.35
CA TYR A 372 -28.16 -2.14 12.28
C TYR A 372 -27.42 -2.17 13.63
N ALA A 373 -26.09 -2.17 13.58
CA ALA A 373 -25.21 -2.24 14.74
C ALA A 373 -24.22 -1.05 14.81
N VAL A 374 -23.61 -0.87 15.99
CA VAL A 374 -22.53 0.10 16.20
C VAL A 374 -21.36 -0.64 16.83
N MET A 375 -20.28 -0.78 16.08
CA MET A 375 -19.20 -1.73 16.37
C MET A 375 -17.84 -1.03 16.49
N SER A 376 -16.82 -1.79 16.92
CA SER A 376 -15.42 -1.35 16.95
C SER A 376 -14.49 -2.58 16.95
N GLY A 377 -13.41 -2.50 16.17
CA GLY A 377 -12.41 -3.55 15.95
C GLY A 377 -11.67 -3.31 14.63
N THR A 378 -10.49 -3.89 14.45
CA THR A 378 -9.79 -3.92 13.14
C THR A 378 -10.63 -4.59 12.04
N SER A 379 -11.58 -5.43 12.42
CA SER A 379 -12.61 -6.03 11.55
C SER A 379 -13.47 -5.02 10.79
N TYR A 380 -13.52 -3.76 11.23
CA TYR A 380 -14.27 -2.69 10.56
C TYR A 380 -13.39 -1.74 9.76
N ALA A 381 -12.06 -1.78 9.98
CA ALA A 381 -11.09 -1.03 9.19
C ALA A 381 -10.72 -1.74 7.88
N ALA A 382 -10.56 -3.07 7.91
CA ALA A 382 -10.29 -3.90 6.74
C ALA A 382 -11.35 -3.80 5.61
N PRO A 383 -12.68 -3.84 5.88
CA PRO A 383 -13.68 -3.69 4.82
C PRO A 383 -13.71 -2.28 4.21
N GLU A 384 -13.32 -1.23 4.95
CA GLU A 384 -13.19 0.11 4.37
C GLU A 384 -12.09 0.15 3.30
N VAL A 385 -10.90 -0.38 3.61
CA VAL A 385 -9.80 -0.48 2.63
C VAL A 385 -10.16 -1.40 1.46
N SER A 386 -10.87 -2.51 1.73
CA SER A 386 -11.37 -3.41 0.67
C SER A 386 -12.31 -2.69 -0.30
N GLY A 387 -13.18 -1.82 0.22
CA GLY A 387 -14.02 -0.95 -0.59
C GLY A 387 -13.23 0.10 -1.37
N VAL A 388 -12.20 0.72 -0.77
CA VAL A 388 -11.31 1.66 -1.48
C VAL A 388 -10.60 0.98 -2.64
N ILE A 389 -10.10 -0.24 -2.44
CA ILE A 389 -9.51 -1.06 -3.51
C ILE A 389 -10.54 -1.30 -4.63
N ALA A 390 -11.79 -1.63 -4.32
CA ALA A 390 -12.82 -1.75 -5.35
C ALA A 390 -13.05 -0.44 -6.13
N LEU A 391 -12.93 0.74 -5.50
CA LEU A 391 -12.96 2.02 -6.22
C LEU A 391 -11.73 2.19 -7.13
N MET A 392 -10.54 1.81 -6.67
CA MET A 392 -9.29 1.86 -7.45
C MET A 392 -9.33 0.92 -8.67
N LEU A 393 -9.83 -0.30 -8.50
CA LEU A 393 -9.97 -1.27 -9.60
C LEU A 393 -11.05 -0.86 -10.62
N GLN A 394 -12.08 -0.13 -10.19
CA GLN A 394 -13.02 0.49 -11.13
C GLN A 394 -12.35 1.65 -11.89
N ALA A 395 -11.50 2.44 -11.24
CA ALA A 395 -10.75 3.52 -11.85
C ALA A 395 -9.73 3.03 -12.89
N ASN A 396 -9.02 1.94 -12.56
CA ASN A 396 -8.06 1.30 -13.45
C ASN A 396 -8.11 -0.24 -13.29
N PRO A 397 -8.83 -0.97 -14.17
CA PRO A 397 -8.96 -2.42 -14.06
C PRO A 397 -7.68 -3.18 -14.46
N THR A 398 -6.63 -2.48 -14.90
CA THR A 398 -5.36 -3.09 -15.34
C THR A 398 -4.30 -3.19 -14.24
N LEU A 399 -4.57 -2.58 -13.07
CA LEU A 399 -3.71 -2.68 -11.88
C LEU A 399 -3.54 -4.13 -11.43
N GLY A 400 -2.30 -4.56 -11.25
CA GLY A 400 -1.94 -5.74 -10.47
C GLY A 400 -1.99 -5.45 -8.96
N TYR A 401 -2.01 -6.50 -8.15
CA TYR A 401 -2.15 -6.35 -6.70
C TYR A 401 -0.98 -5.60 -6.03
N ARG A 402 0.22 -5.62 -6.64
CA ARG A 402 1.37 -4.82 -6.16
C ARG A 402 1.20 -3.34 -6.50
N ASP A 403 0.65 -3.00 -7.67
CA ASP A 403 0.29 -1.62 -8.01
C ASP A 403 -0.72 -1.05 -6.99
N VAL A 404 -1.71 -1.85 -6.58
CA VAL A 404 -2.70 -1.47 -5.55
C VAL A 404 -2.02 -1.21 -4.20
N GLN A 405 -1.10 -2.09 -3.77
CA GLN A 405 -0.30 -1.89 -2.56
C GLN A 405 0.51 -0.59 -2.65
N GLU A 406 1.22 -0.36 -3.76
CA GLU A 406 2.06 0.82 -3.96
C GLU A 406 1.25 2.13 -3.97
N ILE A 407 0.13 2.17 -4.68
CA ILE A 407 -0.78 3.32 -4.67
C ILE A 407 -1.28 3.62 -3.26
N LEU A 408 -1.66 2.60 -2.48
CA LEU A 408 -2.07 2.77 -1.08
C LEU A 408 -0.94 3.29 -0.19
N ALA A 409 0.30 2.85 -0.40
CA ALA A 409 1.47 3.36 0.31
C ALA A 409 1.75 4.84 -0.03
N LEU A 410 1.65 5.21 -1.31
CA LEU A 410 1.92 6.55 -1.82
C LEU A 410 0.79 7.56 -1.60
N THR A 411 -0.41 7.13 -1.19
CA THR A 411 -1.59 8.02 -1.01
C THR A 411 -2.16 8.06 0.40
N SER A 412 -1.69 7.17 1.30
CA SER A 412 -2.08 7.20 2.70
C SER A 412 -1.50 8.42 3.43
N LYS A 413 -2.29 8.98 4.35
CA LYS A 413 -1.99 10.23 5.06
C LYS A 413 -1.31 9.97 6.39
N GLN A 414 -0.28 10.76 6.71
CA GLN A 414 0.23 10.79 8.08
C GLN A 414 -0.84 11.40 9.02
N ILE A 415 -1.29 10.58 9.98
CA ILE A 415 -2.17 10.98 11.08
C ILE A 415 -1.41 10.86 12.41
N ASP A 416 -1.85 11.59 13.43
CA ASP A 416 -1.14 11.66 14.72
C ASP A 416 0.40 11.78 14.54
N PRO A 417 0.89 12.86 13.90
CA PRO A 417 2.32 13.03 13.57
C PRO A 417 3.22 13.20 14.82
N THR A 418 2.64 13.09 16.02
CA THR A 418 3.33 13.06 17.31
C THR A 418 3.56 11.65 17.86
N ASN A 419 3.02 10.61 17.21
CA ASN A 419 3.30 9.23 17.59
C ASN A 419 4.79 8.91 17.35
N VAL A 420 5.41 8.26 18.33
CA VAL A 420 6.85 7.94 18.35
C VAL A 420 7.25 6.81 17.39
N SER A 421 6.28 6.09 16.82
CA SER A 421 6.51 5.04 15.82
C SER A 421 6.69 5.57 14.39
N TRP A 422 6.43 6.86 14.13
CA TRP A 422 6.65 7.46 12.82
C TRP A 422 8.14 7.61 12.50
N GLU A 423 8.59 6.97 11.42
CA GLU A 423 9.88 7.20 10.78
C GLU A 423 9.71 7.66 9.32
N ILE A 424 10.78 8.21 8.74
CA ILE A 424 10.91 8.46 7.30
C ILE A 424 12.00 7.52 6.78
N ASN A 425 11.70 6.75 5.75
CA ASN A 425 12.61 5.74 5.22
C ASN A 425 13.60 6.29 4.18
N GLY A 426 14.39 5.40 3.57
CA GLY A 426 15.42 5.74 2.59
C GLY A 426 14.95 5.90 1.13
N ALA A 427 13.65 5.85 0.85
CA ALA A 427 13.12 6.10 -0.50
C ALA A 427 13.30 7.58 -0.93
N HIS A 428 12.93 7.94 -2.16
CA HIS A 428 13.37 9.20 -2.77
C HIS A 428 12.38 9.86 -3.75
N ASP A 429 11.23 9.23 -3.94
CA ASP A 429 10.26 9.42 -5.01
C ASP A 429 8.90 9.94 -4.49
N PHE A 430 8.58 9.69 -3.21
CA PHE A 430 7.37 10.18 -2.55
C PHE A 430 7.55 11.60 -1.98
N ASN A 431 6.80 12.57 -2.51
CA ASN A 431 6.79 13.95 -2.01
C ASN A 431 8.21 14.53 -1.86
N GLY A 432 9.07 14.24 -2.85
CA GLY A 432 10.49 14.64 -2.90
C GLY A 432 11.43 13.93 -1.92
N GLY A 433 11.10 12.74 -1.41
CA GLY A 433 11.96 12.00 -0.47
C GLY A 433 11.37 10.66 -0.03
N GLY A 434 11.78 10.17 1.15
CA GLY A 434 11.32 8.88 1.68
C GLY A 434 9.83 8.84 2.03
N LEU A 435 9.24 7.64 2.06
CA LEU A 435 7.89 7.43 2.59
C LEU A 435 7.91 7.62 4.11
N HIS A 436 6.78 8.01 4.68
CA HIS A 436 6.55 7.88 6.12
C HIS A 436 5.96 6.51 6.43
N PHE A 437 6.39 5.92 7.54
CA PHE A 437 5.88 4.63 8.00
C PHE A 437 5.77 4.61 9.52
N SER A 438 4.82 3.83 10.04
CA SER A 438 4.60 3.60 11.46
C SER A 438 4.14 2.16 11.71
N GLU A 439 4.72 1.49 12.71
CA GLU A 439 4.22 0.19 13.16
C GLU A 439 2.83 0.25 13.84
N ASP A 440 2.28 1.45 14.11
CA ASP A 440 0.91 1.65 14.60
C ASP A 440 -0.11 1.92 13.47
N TYR A 441 0.33 2.52 12.35
CA TYR A 441 -0.55 3.07 11.30
C TYR A 441 -0.23 2.59 9.86
N GLY A 442 0.85 1.84 9.66
CA GLY A 442 1.40 1.52 8.34
C GLY A 442 1.93 2.77 7.64
N PHE A 443 1.66 2.90 6.34
CA PHE A 443 1.83 4.14 5.57
C PHE A 443 0.79 5.23 5.93
N GLY A 444 -0.04 5.02 6.95
CA GLY A 444 -1.00 6.01 7.45
C GLY A 444 -2.46 5.70 7.13
N MET A 445 -3.33 6.71 7.23
CA MET A 445 -4.75 6.55 6.97
C MET A 445 -5.01 6.51 5.47
N VAL A 446 -5.74 5.50 5.00
CA VAL A 446 -6.18 5.44 3.59
C VAL A 446 -6.95 6.71 3.18
N ASP A 447 -6.66 7.24 1.99
CA ASP A 447 -7.46 8.28 1.33
C ASP A 447 -7.99 7.75 0.00
N ALA A 448 -9.29 7.46 -0.03
CA ALA A 448 -9.97 6.91 -1.20
C ALA A 448 -9.96 7.86 -2.41
N THR A 449 -9.95 9.18 -2.19
CA THR A 449 -9.83 10.14 -3.29
C THR A 449 -8.41 10.14 -3.84
N ALA A 450 -7.40 10.28 -3.00
CA ALA A 450 -6.01 10.28 -3.46
C ALA A 450 -5.64 8.95 -4.15
N ALA A 451 -6.06 7.81 -3.58
CA ALA A 451 -5.83 6.49 -4.15
C ALA A 451 -6.50 6.30 -5.52
N THR A 452 -7.77 6.71 -5.67
CA THR A 452 -8.46 6.60 -6.98
C THR A 452 -7.87 7.54 -8.04
N ARG A 453 -7.45 8.75 -7.65
CA ARG A 453 -6.77 9.67 -8.58
C ARG A 453 -5.39 9.18 -9.02
N LEU A 454 -4.63 8.56 -8.13
CA LEU A 454 -3.35 7.95 -8.51
C LEU A 454 -3.55 6.67 -9.36
N ALA A 455 -4.61 5.88 -9.09
CA ALA A 455 -4.98 4.72 -9.89
C ALA A 455 -5.33 5.05 -11.34
N GLU A 456 -6.10 6.13 -11.56
CA GLU A 456 -6.42 6.66 -12.90
C GLU A 456 -5.18 6.98 -13.73
N SER A 457 -4.14 7.48 -13.07
CA SER A 457 -2.93 7.94 -13.72
C SER A 457 -1.94 6.79 -13.94
N TRP A 458 -1.86 5.85 -13.00
CA TRP A 458 -0.94 4.69 -12.98
C TRP A 458 -0.76 3.95 -14.32
N GLN A 459 0.50 3.64 -14.65
CA GLN A 459 0.90 2.97 -15.90
C GLN A 459 1.84 1.78 -15.72
N LEU A 460 2.23 1.46 -14.47
CA LEU A 460 2.92 0.22 -14.19
C LEU A 460 1.90 -0.93 -14.13
N GLN A 461 2.41 -2.15 -14.18
CA GLN A 461 1.61 -3.37 -14.05
C GLN A 461 2.42 -4.39 -13.25
N SER A 462 2.58 -4.10 -11.97
CA SER A 462 3.33 -4.90 -11.01
C SER A 462 2.45 -6.02 -10.45
N THR A 463 2.85 -7.26 -10.73
CA THR A 463 2.12 -8.50 -10.49
C THR A 463 3.04 -9.55 -9.87
N TYR A 464 2.49 -10.72 -9.52
CA TYR A 464 3.31 -11.84 -9.05
C TYR A 464 4.27 -12.36 -10.14
N ALA A 465 3.89 -12.24 -11.42
CA ALA A 465 4.63 -12.83 -12.54
C ALA A 465 5.91 -12.07 -12.91
N ASN A 466 6.00 -10.78 -12.59
CA ASN A 466 7.17 -9.92 -12.83
C ASN A 466 7.90 -9.47 -11.54
N MET A 467 7.40 -9.83 -10.36
CA MET A 467 8.04 -9.57 -9.07
C MET A 467 9.50 -10.08 -9.05
N ALA A 468 10.44 -9.16 -8.85
CA ALA A 468 11.83 -9.47 -8.60
C ALA A 468 12.03 -10.02 -7.18
N THR A 469 13.14 -10.74 -6.96
CA THR A 469 13.48 -11.26 -5.64
C THR A 469 14.98 -11.29 -5.46
N VAL A 470 15.45 -10.74 -4.34
CA VAL A 470 16.83 -10.88 -3.86
C VAL A 470 16.80 -11.63 -2.54
N THR A 471 17.56 -12.72 -2.44
CA THR A 471 17.64 -13.54 -1.22
C THR A 471 19.09 -13.69 -0.77
N ALA A 472 19.33 -13.51 0.52
CA ALA A 472 20.61 -13.74 1.16
C ALA A 472 20.42 -14.31 2.57
N THR A 473 21.37 -15.13 3.03
CA THR A 473 21.23 -15.91 4.27
C THR A 473 22.53 -15.90 5.07
N HIS A 474 22.40 -15.85 6.39
CA HIS A 474 23.48 -16.00 7.35
C HIS A 474 23.19 -17.19 8.27
N THR A 475 24.11 -18.15 8.38
CA THR A 475 23.89 -19.46 9.04
C THR A 475 24.83 -19.78 10.20
N ASP A 476 25.60 -18.81 10.71
CA ASP A 476 26.46 -19.06 11.86
C ASP A 476 25.65 -19.04 13.16
N ASN A 477 25.92 -20.01 14.05
CA ASN A 477 25.34 -20.07 15.39
C ASN A 477 25.96 -18.98 16.28
N LEU A 478 25.26 -17.87 16.46
CA LEU A 478 25.70 -16.71 17.22
C LEU A 478 25.00 -16.65 18.58
N LYS A 479 25.80 -16.62 19.66
CA LYS A 479 25.29 -16.49 21.03
C LYS A 479 24.67 -15.11 21.24
N ILE A 480 23.45 -15.07 21.79
CA ILE A 480 22.80 -13.82 22.20
C ILE A 480 23.37 -13.38 23.57
N PRO A 481 23.75 -12.09 23.76
CA PRO A 481 24.11 -11.54 25.06
C PRO A 481 22.92 -11.58 26.04
N ASP A 482 23.18 -12.04 27.26
CA ASP A 482 22.19 -12.27 28.33
C ASP A 482 22.00 -10.99 29.16
N GLY A 483 20.82 -10.36 29.05
CA GLY A 483 20.36 -9.18 29.79
C GLY A 483 21.15 -7.87 29.63
N VAL A 484 22.31 -7.85 28.96
CA VAL A 484 23.13 -6.65 28.72
C VAL A 484 23.80 -6.70 27.34
N GLY A 485 23.52 -5.68 26.52
CA GLY A 485 24.06 -5.56 25.16
C GLY A 485 23.23 -6.32 24.12
N SER A 486 23.66 -6.26 22.87
CA SER A 486 22.93 -6.84 21.74
C SER A 486 23.89 -7.62 20.84
N LEU A 487 23.39 -8.68 20.22
CA LEU A 487 24.02 -9.34 19.09
C LEU A 487 23.75 -8.52 17.82
N GLN A 488 24.76 -8.35 16.97
CA GLN A 488 24.59 -7.87 15.60
C GLN A 488 25.08 -8.93 14.62
N SER A 489 24.28 -9.21 13.60
CA SER A 489 24.61 -10.08 12.46
C SER A 489 24.36 -9.30 11.17
N HIS A 490 25.22 -9.48 10.17
CA HIS A 490 25.19 -8.67 8.95
C HIS A 490 25.07 -9.54 7.70
N ILE A 491 24.31 -9.04 6.72
CA ILE A 491 24.22 -9.59 5.36
C ILE A 491 24.55 -8.47 4.39
N ALA A 492 25.50 -8.72 3.48
CA ALA A 492 25.85 -7.78 2.41
C ALA A 492 25.16 -8.19 1.10
N ILE A 493 24.33 -7.30 0.55
CA ILE A 493 23.67 -7.48 -0.74
C ILE A 493 24.37 -6.59 -1.78
N SER A 494 24.75 -7.18 -2.92
CA SER A 494 25.39 -6.46 -4.03
C SER A 494 24.46 -6.21 -5.21
N ASN A 495 23.35 -6.93 -5.31
CA ASN A 495 22.30 -6.68 -6.29
C ASN A 495 21.57 -5.37 -5.97
N SER A 496 21.13 -4.69 -7.02
CA SER A 496 20.24 -3.51 -6.93
C SER A 496 18.85 -3.95 -7.38
N MET A 497 17.85 -3.54 -6.61
CA MET A 497 16.43 -3.85 -6.76
C MET A 497 15.69 -2.84 -5.88
N GLU A 498 14.56 -2.35 -6.34
CA GLU A 498 13.64 -1.52 -5.56
C GLU A 498 12.79 -2.44 -4.66
N ILE A 499 12.64 -2.07 -3.39
CA ILE A 499 11.94 -2.90 -2.41
C ILE A 499 10.47 -2.49 -2.35
N ASP A 500 9.56 -3.43 -2.55
CA ASP A 500 8.20 -3.35 -2.03
C ASP A 500 8.24 -3.82 -0.57
N LYS A 501 8.67 -5.07 -0.38
CA LYS A 501 8.46 -5.82 0.87
C LYS A 501 9.72 -6.58 1.25
N LEU A 502 10.08 -6.55 2.54
CA LEU A 502 11.05 -7.48 3.09
C LEU A 502 10.38 -8.61 3.85
N VAL A 503 10.93 -9.81 3.68
CA VAL A 503 10.58 -11.02 4.41
C VAL A 503 11.84 -11.55 5.10
N VAL A 504 11.73 -11.91 6.38
CA VAL A 504 12.84 -12.36 7.23
C VAL A 504 12.46 -13.65 7.94
N ASP A 505 13.01 -14.76 7.48
CA ASP A 505 12.98 -16.05 8.17
C ASP A 505 13.99 -16.02 9.33
N LEU A 506 13.47 -16.14 10.56
CA LEU A 506 14.24 -16.12 11.80
C LEU A 506 14.33 -17.53 12.39
N ASN A 507 15.54 -17.97 12.73
CA ASN A 507 15.78 -19.21 13.47
C ASN A 507 16.58 -18.91 14.75
N ILE A 508 15.88 -18.71 15.85
CA ILE A 508 16.41 -18.41 17.18
C ILE A 508 15.98 -19.50 18.15
N THR A 509 16.92 -20.07 18.91
CA THR A 509 16.62 -20.92 20.07
C THR A 509 16.75 -20.09 21.34
N ASP A 510 15.69 -20.02 22.15
CA ASP A 510 15.69 -19.36 23.46
C ASP A 510 14.70 -20.06 24.41
N THR A 511 14.93 -20.02 25.73
CA THR A 511 13.99 -20.56 26.73
C THR A 511 12.94 -19.57 27.20
N ALA A 512 13.09 -18.28 26.91
CA ALA A 512 12.07 -17.26 27.10
C ALA A 512 12.07 -16.24 25.95
N PRO A 513 11.50 -16.57 24.77
CA PRO A 513 11.41 -15.64 23.65
C PRO A 513 10.67 -14.33 23.96
N SER A 514 9.90 -14.26 25.05
CA SER A 514 9.33 -13.04 25.64
C SER A 514 10.36 -11.97 25.97
N ASP A 515 11.61 -12.36 26.20
CA ASP A 515 12.67 -11.47 26.67
C ASP A 515 13.40 -10.82 25.46
N LEU A 516 13.06 -11.25 24.23
CA LEU A 516 13.72 -10.86 22.98
C LEU A 516 13.10 -9.62 22.30
N LEU A 517 13.98 -8.73 21.87
CA LEU A 517 13.73 -7.67 20.88
C LEU A 517 14.62 -7.95 19.65
N VAL A 518 14.01 -8.06 18.47
CA VAL A 518 14.69 -8.29 17.19
C VAL A 518 14.35 -7.18 16.23
N THR A 519 15.35 -6.48 15.72
CA THR A 519 15.20 -5.42 14.71
C THR A 519 16.07 -5.69 13.48
N LEU A 520 15.63 -5.19 12.32
CA LEU A 520 16.40 -5.16 11.08
C LEU A 520 16.65 -3.69 10.70
N THR A 521 17.91 -3.34 10.44
CA THR A 521 18.30 -2.01 9.94
C THR A 521 18.82 -2.12 8.50
N SER A 522 18.35 -1.22 7.63
CA SER A 522 18.73 -1.16 6.20
C SER A 522 20.07 -0.43 5.98
N PRO A 523 20.65 -0.51 4.77
CA PRO A 523 21.81 0.29 4.38
C PRO A 523 21.59 1.81 4.47
N PHE A 524 20.34 2.26 4.41
CA PHE A 524 19.94 3.68 4.49
C PHE A 524 19.65 4.14 5.94
N GLY A 525 19.53 3.20 6.89
CA GLY A 525 19.40 3.48 8.33
C GLY A 525 18.00 3.28 8.91
N THR A 526 16.98 3.10 8.06
CA THR A 526 15.61 2.72 8.44
C THR A 526 15.63 1.45 9.29
N THR A 527 14.77 1.34 10.31
CA THR A 527 14.82 0.20 11.25
C THR A 527 13.43 -0.33 11.60
N ALA A 528 13.14 -1.57 11.19
CA ALA A 528 11.90 -2.27 11.49
C ALA A 528 12.02 -3.20 12.71
N THR A 529 10.99 -3.26 13.54
CA THR A 529 10.88 -4.23 14.64
C THR A 529 10.22 -5.52 14.15
N LEU A 530 10.98 -6.61 14.14
CA LEU A 530 10.50 -7.92 13.69
C LEU A 530 9.87 -8.72 14.84
N VAL A 531 10.44 -8.59 16.04
CA VAL A 531 9.98 -9.24 17.28
C VAL A 531 10.11 -8.24 18.42
N ASN A 532 9.04 -8.06 19.20
CA ASN A 532 8.98 -7.17 20.36
C ASN A 532 8.32 -7.89 21.53
N HIS A 533 9.12 -8.56 22.35
CA HIS A 533 8.71 -9.18 23.62
C HIS A 533 7.42 -10.02 23.56
N PRO A 534 7.34 -11.05 22.69
CA PRO A 534 6.13 -11.86 22.49
C PRO A 534 5.68 -12.53 23.80
N THR A 535 4.52 -12.12 24.34
CA THR A 535 4.08 -12.53 25.69
C THR A 535 3.23 -13.81 25.72
N ASN A 536 2.78 -14.28 24.56
CA ASN A 536 1.95 -15.47 24.40
C ASN A 536 2.52 -16.39 23.30
N GLY A 537 2.05 -17.64 23.22
CA GLY A 537 2.41 -18.59 22.14
C GLY A 537 3.86 -19.09 22.09
N THR A 538 4.79 -18.50 22.85
CA THR A 538 6.22 -18.78 22.76
C THR A 538 6.60 -20.19 23.21
N GLY A 539 7.17 -20.98 22.30
CA GLY A 539 7.89 -22.22 22.60
C GLY A 539 9.33 -21.96 23.03
N THR A 540 10.22 -22.95 22.87
CA THR A 540 11.66 -22.78 23.15
C THR A 540 12.41 -22.17 21.95
N GLY A 541 11.97 -20.99 21.51
CA GLY A 541 12.57 -20.23 20.42
C GLY A 541 11.55 -19.58 19.48
N ILE A 542 12.08 -18.99 18.41
CA ILE A 542 11.35 -18.40 17.30
C ILE A 542 11.88 -19.05 16.02
N VAL A 543 11.01 -19.80 15.33
CA VAL A 543 11.27 -20.34 13.98
C VAL A 543 10.08 -19.90 13.14
N PHE A 544 10.22 -18.74 12.50
CA PHE A 544 9.09 -18.03 11.90
C PHE A 544 9.52 -17.03 10.83
N GLU A 545 8.69 -16.91 9.78
CA GLU A 545 8.82 -15.92 8.71
C GLU A 545 8.13 -14.61 9.14
N THR A 546 8.93 -13.57 9.43
CA THR A 546 8.48 -12.19 9.73
C THR A 546 8.58 -11.30 8.47
N SER A 547 7.96 -10.12 8.45
CA SER A 547 8.03 -9.18 7.31
C SER A 547 8.07 -7.72 7.78
N ALA A 548 8.42 -6.82 6.85
CA ALA A 548 8.45 -5.39 7.10
C ALA A 548 8.11 -4.59 5.84
N ASN A 549 7.27 -3.57 6.00
CA ASN A 549 6.90 -2.58 4.98
C ASN A 549 7.75 -1.29 5.08
N ASN A 550 8.46 -1.07 6.19
CA ASN A 550 9.21 0.15 6.47
C ASN A 550 10.18 0.56 5.34
N PHE A 551 10.67 -0.41 4.57
CA PHE A 551 11.72 -0.27 3.56
C PHE A 551 11.18 -0.06 2.13
N TRP A 552 9.87 0.17 1.95
CA TRP A 552 9.27 0.36 0.63
C TRP A 552 9.91 1.55 -0.12
N GLY A 553 10.29 1.35 -1.38
CA GLY A 553 11.04 2.32 -2.21
C GLY A 553 12.55 2.42 -1.90
N GLU A 554 13.09 1.63 -0.97
CA GLU A 554 14.54 1.56 -0.75
C GLU A 554 15.24 0.63 -1.74
N ASN A 555 16.53 0.88 -1.96
CA ASN A 555 17.36 -0.04 -2.73
C ASN A 555 17.90 -1.19 -1.87
N THR A 556 17.88 -2.42 -2.40
CA THR A 556 18.44 -3.59 -1.69
C THR A 556 19.95 -3.54 -1.43
N GLN A 557 20.72 -2.75 -2.19
CA GLN A 557 22.19 -2.80 -2.18
C GLN A 557 22.80 -2.21 -0.88
N GLY A 558 23.66 -3.00 -0.22
CA GLY A 558 24.43 -2.56 0.95
C GLY A 558 24.47 -3.59 2.08
N ASN A 559 24.80 -3.12 3.30
CA ASN A 559 24.86 -3.95 4.49
C ASN A 559 23.56 -3.86 5.30
N TRP A 560 22.83 -4.97 5.36
CA TRP A 560 21.69 -5.18 6.25
C TRP A 560 22.16 -5.69 7.60
N THR A 561 21.57 -5.19 8.69
CA THR A 561 21.98 -5.55 10.06
C THR A 561 20.79 -6.05 10.87
N LEU A 562 20.80 -7.34 11.23
CA LEU A 562 19.89 -7.89 12.23
C LEU A 562 20.48 -7.66 13.62
N THR A 563 19.73 -6.99 14.50
CA THR A 563 20.08 -6.81 15.90
C THR A 563 19.16 -7.66 16.78
N VAL A 564 19.73 -8.50 17.64
CA VAL A 564 18.99 -9.34 18.60
C VAL A 564 19.41 -8.98 20.01
N THR A 565 18.45 -8.57 20.84
CA THR A 565 18.66 -8.15 22.23
C THR A 565 17.80 -8.99 23.16
N ASP A 566 18.42 -9.63 24.15
CA ASP A 566 17.72 -10.18 25.31
C ASP A 566 17.74 -9.12 26.42
N THR A 567 16.56 -8.69 26.88
CA THR A 567 16.42 -7.59 27.85
C THR A 567 16.34 -8.07 29.30
N VAL A 568 16.35 -9.38 29.56
CA VAL A 568 16.16 -9.96 30.89
C VAL A 568 17.31 -10.91 31.22
N THR A 569 17.88 -10.80 32.43
CA THR A 569 19.01 -11.68 32.80
C THR A 569 18.54 -13.08 33.22
N GLY A 570 19.10 -14.12 32.58
CA GLY A 570 19.12 -15.49 33.08
C GLY A 570 18.82 -16.57 32.05
N ASN A 571 18.15 -16.22 30.95
CA ASN A 571 18.02 -17.07 29.78
C ASN A 571 19.23 -16.86 28.85
N ILE A 572 19.52 -17.83 27.97
CA ILE A 572 20.63 -17.71 27.03
C ILE A 572 20.19 -18.23 25.67
N GLY A 573 19.92 -17.30 24.77
CA GLY A 573 19.56 -17.59 23.39
C GLY A 573 20.74 -17.85 22.44
N THR A 574 20.42 -18.40 21.28
CA THR A 574 21.31 -18.52 20.11
C THR A 574 20.52 -18.20 18.85
N LEU A 575 21.03 -17.25 18.05
CA LEU A 575 20.62 -17.07 16.66
C LEU A 575 21.31 -18.17 15.85
N ASN A 576 20.55 -19.14 15.35
CA ASN A 576 21.06 -20.25 14.54
C ASN A 576 21.20 -19.84 13.06
N GLY A 577 20.43 -18.84 12.64
CA GLY A 577 20.53 -18.23 11.32
C GLY A 577 19.35 -17.32 11.02
N TRP A 578 19.45 -16.58 9.92
CA TRP A 578 18.37 -15.79 9.36
C TRP A 578 18.53 -15.66 7.84
N THR A 579 17.40 -15.61 7.13
CA THR A 579 17.34 -15.34 5.68
C THR A 579 16.59 -14.05 5.44
N LEU A 580 17.21 -13.11 4.74
CA LEU A 580 16.56 -11.93 4.21
C LEU A 580 16.13 -12.21 2.77
N LYS A 581 14.85 -11.96 2.47
CA LYS A 581 14.27 -12.02 1.14
C LYS A 581 13.58 -10.68 0.85
N ALA A 582 14.16 -9.90 -0.05
CA ALA A 582 13.51 -8.72 -0.61
C ALA A 582 12.65 -9.11 -1.80
N LEU A 583 11.48 -8.47 -1.91
CA LEU A 583 10.53 -8.53 -3.00
C LEU A 583 10.31 -7.12 -3.54
N GLY A 584 10.15 -6.97 -4.85
CA GLY A 584 9.80 -5.70 -5.48
C GLY A 584 10.18 -5.65 -6.95
N ASP A 585 10.55 -4.47 -7.45
CA ASP A 585 10.83 -4.27 -8.87
C ASP A 585 12.32 -4.21 -9.25
N ALA A 586 12.58 -4.56 -10.51
CA ALA A 586 13.93 -4.53 -11.08
C ALA A 586 14.41 -3.08 -11.20
N ALA A 587 15.70 -2.83 -10.92
CA ALA A 587 16.31 -1.50 -10.88
C ALA A 587 16.46 -0.78 -12.26
N ASP A 588 15.67 -1.18 -13.26
CA ASP A 588 15.49 -0.52 -14.56
C ASP A 588 14.05 0.01 -14.77
N THR A 589 13.27 0.12 -13.70
CA THR A 589 11.99 0.85 -13.66
C THR A 589 12.16 2.34 -14.04
N PRO A 590 11.19 2.95 -14.77
CA PRO A 590 11.18 4.40 -14.99
C PRO A 590 10.85 5.15 -13.69
N ASN A 591 11.65 6.15 -13.33
CA ASN A 591 11.40 6.93 -12.11
C ASN A 591 10.11 7.77 -12.22
N VAL A 592 9.16 7.50 -11.32
CA VAL A 592 7.90 8.24 -11.17
C VAL A 592 7.89 8.94 -9.81
N TYR A 593 7.93 10.27 -9.82
CA TYR A 593 7.93 11.09 -8.61
C TYR A 593 6.49 11.49 -8.27
N VAL A 594 5.95 10.87 -7.21
CA VAL A 594 4.56 11.04 -6.80
C VAL A 594 4.43 12.12 -5.74
N TYR A 595 3.54 13.08 -5.99
CA TYR A 595 3.20 14.15 -5.06
C TYR A 595 1.72 14.09 -4.65
N THR A 596 1.46 14.39 -3.39
CA THR A 596 0.11 14.45 -2.80
C THR A 596 -0.08 15.78 -2.07
N ASP A 597 -1.32 16.08 -1.66
CA ASP A 597 -1.63 17.24 -0.81
C ASP A 597 -0.77 17.31 0.48
N GLU A 598 -0.17 16.20 0.92
CA GLU A 598 0.74 16.14 2.06
C GLU A 598 2.08 16.84 1.82
N PHE A 599 2.51 17.07 0.57
CA PHE A 599 3.73 17.82 0.24
C PHE A 599 3.78 19.19 0.93
N SER A 600 2.61 19.82 1.08
CA SER A 600 2.39 21.09 1.78
C SER A 600 2.87 21.10 3.24
N LYS A 601 2.90 19.93 3.90
CA LYS A 601 3.27 19.75 5.32
C LYS A 601 4.74 19.34 5.51
N LEU A 602 5.38 18.74 4.50
CA LEU A 602 6.67 18.04 4.61
C LEU A 602 7.89 18.97 4.47
N LEU A 603 7.94 20.06 5.25
CA LEU A 603 8.79 21.26 5.08
C LEU A 603 10.33 21.07 5.10
N SER A 604 10.88 19.84 5.03
CA SER A 604 12.34 19.64 4.88
C SER A 604 12.87 20.26 3.59
N ALA A 605 14.01 20.94 3.66
CA ALA A 605 14.65 21.57 2.51
C ALA A 605 15.08 20.55 1.45
N ASP A 606 15.47 19.35 1.86
CA ASP A 606 15.94 18.29 0.96
C ASP A 606 14.81 17.77 0.04
N ARG A 607 13.54 17.96 0.44
CA ARG A 607 12.35 17.64 -0.38
C ARG A 607 11.96 18.73 -1.39
N ALA A 608 12.65 19.87 -1.39
CA ALA A 608 12.30 21.01 -2.23
C ALA A 608 13.03 21.04 -3.58
N ILE A 609 13.89 20.05 -3.88
CA ILE A 609 14.60 19.94 -5.15
C ILE A 609 14.45 18.52 -5.69
N LEU A 610 13.93 18.39 -6.90
CA LEU A 610 13.83 17.14 -7.62
C LEU A 610 15.14 16.87 -8.36
N HIS A 611 15.75 15.70 -8.14
CA HIS A 611 16.97 15.26 -8.81
C HIS A 611 16.77 13.88 -9.46
N ASP A 612 16.74 13.85 -10.78
CA ASP A 612 16.87 12.63 -11.60
C ASP A 612 18.08 12.76 -12.53
N THR A 613 18.84 11.67 -12.68
CA THR A 613 19.93 11.58 -13.66
C THR A 613 19.77 10.41 -14.65
N THR A 614 18.60 9.77 -14.64
CA THR A 614 18.26 8.62 -15.49
C THR A 614 17.73 9.05 -16.86
N GLY A 615 17.15 10.25 -16.95
CA GLY A 615 16.90 10.98 -18.20
C GLY A 615 15.50 10.83 -18.81
N ALA A 616 14.53 10.32 -18.04
CA ALA A 616 13.13 10.19 -18.44
C ALA A 616 12.16 10.23 -17.24
N ALA A 617 12.36 11.16 -16.31
CA ALA A 617 11.53 11.27 -15.11
C ALA A 617 10.07 11.63 -15.43
N THR A 618 9.17 11.11 -14.61
CA THR A 618 7.73 11.44 -14.59
C THR A 618 7.40 12.21 -13.32
N ILE A 619 6.68 13.33 -13.41
CA ILE A 619 6.06 13.98 -12.25
C ILE A 619 4.58 13.60 -12.24
N ASN A 620 4.10 13.04 -11.13
CA ASN A 620 2.73 12.61 -10.96
C ASN A 620 2.10 13.31 -9.75
N THR A 621 1.29 14.33 -10.00
CA THR A 621 0.55 15.08 -8.97
C THR A 621 -0.95 14.78 -9.02
N ALA A 622 -1.37 13.63 -9.57
CA ALA A 622 -2.79 13.27 -9.67
C ALA A 622 -3.50 13.26 -8.30
N ALA A 623 -2.77 12.93 -7.23
CA ALA A 623 -3.25 12.95 -5.85
C ALA A 623 -3.15 14.34 -5.16
N VAL A 624 -2.99 15.43 -5.92
CA VAL A 624 -3.03 16.83 -5.45
C VAL A 624 -4.38 17.45 -5.84
N THR A 625 -5.01 18.17 -4.90
CA THR A 625 -6.36 18.73 -5.10
C THR A 625 -6.40 20.26 -5.29
N THR A 626 -5.23 20.90 -5.37
CA THR A 626 -5.07 22.34 -5.58
C THR A 626 -4.27 22.63 -6.85
N ASP A 627 -4.58 23.76 -7.49
CA ASP A 627 -3.83 24.33 -8.62
C ASP A 627 -2.30 24.19 -8.44
N SER A 628 -1.67 23.54 -9.40
CA SER A 628 -0.24 23.29 -9.54
C SER A 628 0.31 24.12 -10.70
N TYR A 629 1.51 24.65 -10.53
CA TYR A 629 2.28 25.31 -11.58
C TYR A 629 3.54 24.49 -11.81
N ILE A 630 3.73 23.93 -13.00
CA ILE A 630 4.84 23.04 -13.33
C ILE A 630 5.48 23.48 -14.65
N ASP A 631 6.70 23.99 -14.61
CA ASP A 631 7.50 24.37 -15.77
C ASP A 631 8.64 23.36 -15.93
N LEU A 632 8.55 22.51 -16.96
CA LEU A 632 9.45 21.36 -17.13
C LEU A 632 10.88 21.73 -17.55
N THR A 633 11.21 23.03 -17.58
CA THR A 633 12.54 23.52 -17.91
C THR A 633 13.52 23.23 -16.75
N PRO A 634 14.70 22.61 -16.99
CA PRO A 634 15.67 22.35 -15.92
C PRO A 634 16.08 23.61 -15.17
N GLY A 635 15.95 23.59 -13.84
CA GLY A 635 16.18 24.74 -12.96
C GLY A 635 14.95 25.60 -12.65
N ALA A 636 13.78 25.30 -13.23
CA ALA A 636 12.52 25.99 -12.94
C ALA A 636 12.10 25.90 -11.47
N LEU A 637 11.21 26.80 -11.07
CA LEU A 637 10.64 26.84 -9.72
C LEU A 637 9.12 26.69 -9.82
N ASP A 638 8.67 25.51 -9.48
CA ASP A 638 7.30 25.04 -9.56
C ASP A 638 6.53 25.30 -8.27
N THR A 639 5.24 25.03 -8.27
CA THR A 639 4.39 25.01 -7.08
C THR A 639 3.43 23.83 -7.16
N ILE A 640 3.54 22.91 -6.21
CA ILE A 640 2.70 21.71 -6.09
C ILE A 640 2.11 21.70 -4.67
N ALA A 641 0.82 21.43 -4.50
CA ALA A 641 0.11 21.51 -3.21
C ALA A 641 0.36 22.85 -2.46
N GLY A 642 0.48 23.97 -3.19
CA GLY A 642 0.80 25.29 -2.64
C GLY A 642 2.24 25.48 -2.11
N ARG A 643 3.15 24.52 -2.34
CA ARG A 643 4.56 24.55 -1.92
C ARG A 643 5.50 24.53 -3.12
N SER A 644 6.60 25.28 -3.04
CA SER A 644 7.62 25.27 -4.09
C SER A 644 8.42 23.98 -4.18
N LEU A 645 8.63 23.54 -5.42
CA LEU A 645 9.58 22.50 -5.84
C LEU A 645 10.51 23.11 -6.89
N GLN A 646 11.79 22.76 -6.89
CA GLN A 646 12.71 23.11 -7.98
C GLN A 646 13.09 21.85 -8.77
N ILE A 647 12.92 21.87 -10.08
CA ILE A 647 13.51 20.84 -10.96
C ILE A 647 15.02 21.08 -11.04
N GLY A 648 15.81 20.06 -10.74
CA GLY A 648 17.28 20.12 -10.78
C GLY A 648 17.81 20.47 -12.18
N LEU A 649 18.97 21.14 -12.23
CA LEU A 649 19.65 21.47 -13.50
C LEU A 649 20.17 20.24 -14.26
N ASP A 650 20.25 19.10 -13.57
CA ASP A 650 20.61 17.77 -14.06
C ASP A 650 19.40 16.95 -14.51
N THR A 651 18.18 17.39 -14.15
CA THR A 651 16.93 16.65 -14.31
C THR A 651 16.26 16.97 -15.63
N THR A 652 15.72 15.95 -16.32
CA THR A 652 14.87 16.11 -17.51
C THR A 652 13.56 15.37 -17.29
N ILE A 653 12.47 16.12 -17.16
CA ILE A 653 11.11 15.58 -17.11
C ILE A 653 10.64 15.31 -18.53
N LYS A 654 9.88 14.23 -18.72
CA LYS A 654 9.22 13.90 -20.00
C LYS A 654 7.73 13.64 -19.88
N ASN A 655 7.26 13.29 -18.68
CA ASN A 655 5.88 12.94 -18.45
C ASN A 655 5.34 13.74 -17.27
N VAL A 656 4.10 14.23 -17.39
CA VAL A 656 3.40 14.93 -16.32
C VAL A 656 1.96 14.47 -16.25
N TRP A 657 1.48 14.18 -15.04
CA TRP A 657 0.06 14.18 -14.73
C TRP A 657 -0.23 15.15 -13.61
N THR A 658 -1.23 16.00 -13.81
CA THR A 658 -1.76 16.89 -12.76
C THR A 658 -3.14 16.45 -12.26
N GLY A 659 -3.78 17.25 -11.40
CA GLY A 659 -4.65 16.76 -10.31
C GLY A 659 -6.15 17.04 -10.48
N ASP A 660 -6.80 17.47 -9.39
CA ASP A 660 -8.14 18.11 -9.40
C ASP A 660 -8.04 19.67 -9.49
N GLY A 661 -6.85 20.23 -9.75
CA GLY A 661 -6.58 21.67 -9.75
C GLY A 661 -6.95 22.35 -11.08
N ASN A 662 -6.82 23.67 -11.17
CA ASN A 662 -6.75 24.35 -12.47
C ASN A 662 -5.26 24.54 -12.78
N ASP A 663 -4.66 23.49 -13.31
CA ASP A 663 -3.23 23.30 -13.35
C ASP A 663 -2.59 24.05 -14.54
N THR A 664 -1.38 24.56 -14.35
CA THR A 664 -0.62 25.27 -15.39
C THR A 664 0.68 24.53 -15.67
N ILE A 665 0.80 23.93 -16.85
CA ILE A 665 1.94 23.13 -17.27
C ILE A 665 2.66 23.83 -18.42
N ILE A 666 3.98 23.95 -18.33
CA ILE A 666 4.84 24.47 -19.40
C ILE A 666 5.79 23.36 -19.84
N ALA A 667 5.57 22.84 -21.04
CA ALA A 667 6.41 21.81 -21.65
C ALA A 667 7.83 22.34 -21.95
N ASN A 668 8.80 21.43 -21.96
CA ASN A 668 10.17 21.73 -22.32
C ASN A 668 10.41 21.46 -23.83
N ASN A 669 11.55 20.89 -24.23
CA ASN A 669 11.85 20.57 -25.64
C ASN A 669 12.22 19.09 -25.84
N ALA A 670 11.91 18.21 -24.89
CA ALA A 670 12.29 16.80 -24.89
C ALA A 670 11.29 15.87 -25.60
N GLY A 671 10.12 16.40 -26.01
CA GLY A 671 9.00 15.64 -26.58
C GLY A 671 8.18 15.04 -25.44
N ASP A 672 7.40 15.90 -24.79
CA ASP A 672 6.76 15.59 -23.50
C ASP A 672 5.41 14.91 -23.69
N THR A 673 4.91 14.21 -22.65
CA THR A 673 3.52 13.74 -22.58
C THR A 673 2.84 14.27 -21.31
N ILE A 674 1.77 15.03 -21.47
CA ILE A 674 1.14 15.83 -20.41
C ILE A 674 -0.36 15.53 -20.35
N GLN A 675 -0.89 15.27 -19.15
CA GLN A 675 -2.32 15.27 -18.82
C GLN A 675 -2.61 16.41 -17.84
N GLY A 676 -3.58 17.29 -18.15
CA GLY A 676 -4.07 18.31 -17.23
C GLY A 676 -4.75 17.70 -16.00
N GLY A 677 -5.55 16.64 -16.20
CA GLY A 677 -6.18 15.91 -15.11
C GLY A 677 -7.67 16.24 -15.08
N ARG A 678 -8.15 16.83 -13.98
CA ARG A 678 -9.48 17.45 -13.89
C ARG A 678 -9.30 18.89 -13.48
N GLY A 679 -9.87 19.81 -14.25
CA GLY A 679 -9.60 21.22 -13.99
C GLY A 679 -10.21 22.16 -15.01
N ASN A 680 -9.54 23.27 -15.22
CA ASN A 680 -9.62 24.06 -16.44
C ASN A 680 -8.17 24.41 -16.75
N ASP A 681 -7.47 23.46 -17.36
CA ASP A 681 -6.02 23.41 -17.31
C ASP A 681 -5.39 24.23 -18.42
N THR A 682 -4.20 24.77 -18.17
CA THR A 682 -3.45 25.57 -19.14
C THR A 682 -2.15 24.88 -19.49
N ILE A 683 -2.11 24.28 -20.68
CA ILE A 683 -0.95 23.53 -21.17
C ILE A 683 -0.25 24.38 -22.23
N VAL A 684 0.94 24.89 -21.89
CA VAL A 684 1.81 25.60 -22.83
C VAL A 684 2.70 24.59 -23.54
N ALA A 685 2.48 24.40 -24.84
CA ALA A 685 3.29 23.52 -25.68
C ALA A 685 4.72 24.05 -25.85
N GLY A 686 5.66 23.11 -25.97
CA GLY A 686 7.08 23.36 -26.10
C GLY A 686 7.50 23.51 -27.55
N SER A 687 8.61 22.86 -27.93
CA SER A 687 8.94 22.64 -29.35
C SER A 687 9.36 21.21 -29.68
N GLY A 688 9.16 20.28 -28.73
CA GLY A 688 9.65 18.91 -28.76
C GLY A 688 8.84 17.93 -29.60
N GLY A 689 7.59 18.27 -29.97
CA GLY A 689 6.64 17.31 -30.53
C GLY A 689 5.90 16.61 -29.41
N ASP A 690 5.16 17.40 -28.64
CA ASP A 690 4.57 17.01 -27.36
C ASP A 690 3.20 16.33 -27.58
N LYS A 691 2.80 15.47 -26.65
CA LYS A 691 1.47 14.83 -26.60
C LYS A 691 0.68 15.39 -25.45
N LEU A 692 -0.39 16.10 -25.77
CA LEU A 692 -1.15 16.90 -24.82
C LEU A 692 -2.55 16.30 -24.67
N TYR A 693 -2.95 16.14 -23.41
CA TYR A 693 -4.28 15.73 -22.99
C TYR A 693 -4.78 16.78 -21.99
N GLY A 694 -6.00 17.28 -22.17
CA GLY A 694 -6.62 18.22 -21.23
C GLY A 694 -7.24 17.46 -20.06
N GLY A 695 -8.10 16.50 -20.38
CA GLY A 695 -8.93 15.78 -19.44
C GLY A 695 -10.31 16.42 -19.24
N PRO A 696 -11.01 16.13 -18.12
CA PRO A 696 -12.30 16.75 -17.84
C PRO A 696 -12.22 18.20 -17.36
N GLY A 697 -12.31 19.15 -18.29
CA GLY A 697 -12.37 20.58 -17.98
C GLY A 697 -12.59 21.48 -19.18
N ASN A 698 -12.58 22.81 -19.02
CA ASN A 698 -12.48 23.74 -20.16
C ASN A 698 -10.99 24.08 -20.37
N ASP A 699 -10.29 23.27 -21.15
CA ASP A 699 -8.82 23.31 -21.15
C ASP A 699 -8.27 24.23 -22.24
N THR A 700 -7.09 24.82 -21.99
CA THR A 700 -6.46 25.81 -22.86
C THR A 700 -5.06 25.37 -23.28
N PHE A 701 -4.91 25.03 -24.56
CA PHE A 701 -3.63 24.64 -25.17
C PHE A 701 -2.97 25.87 -25.82
N VAL A 702 -1.83 26.33 -25.27
CA VAL A 702 -1.19 27.60 -25.64
C VAL A 702 0.08 27.38 -26.44
N PHE A 703 0.15 27.97 -27.64
CA PHE A 703 1.29 27.88 -28.54
C PHE A 703 1.97 29.24 -28.71
N LYS A 704 3.28 29.29 -28.40
CA LYS A 704 4.06 30.54 -28.34
C LYS A 704 5.06 30.73 -29.49
N ALA A 705 5.48 29.65 -30.15
CA ALA A 705 6.42 29.65 -31.27
C ALA A 705 6.11 28.51 -32.25
N PRO A 706 6.55 28.58 -33.53
CA PRO A 706 6.38 27.44 -34.44
C PRO A 706 7.22 26.27 -33.93
N GLY A 707 6.58 25.14 -33.62
CA GLY A 707 7.26 23.92 -33.17
C GLY A 707 8.32 23.42 -34.17
N GLN A 708 9.36 22.76 -33.68
CA GLN A 708 10.34 22.08 -34.54
C GLN A 708 9.80 20.74 -35.04
N VAL A 709 8.98 20.12 -34.20
CA VAL A 709 8.15 18.95 -34.48
C VAL A 709 6.69 19.38 -34.24
N THR A 710 5.74 18.67 -34.85
CA THR A 710 4.30 18.91 -34.66
C THR A 710 3.83 18.29 -33.35
N ASP A 711 3.20 19.09 -32.51
CA ASP A 711 2.57 18.64 -31.27
C ASP A 711 1.20 18.01 -31.55
N VAL A 712 0.69 17.20 -30.64
CA VAL A 712 -0.56 16.44 -30.81
C VAL A 712 -1.48 16.67 -29.62
N ILE A 713 -2.71 17.14 -29.85
CA ILE A 713 -3.76 17.17 -28.82
C ILE A 713 -4.68 15.97 -29.07
N ALA A 714 -4.83 15.11 -28.06
CA ALA A 714 -5.42 13.78 -28.22
C ALA A 714 -6.90 13.67 -27.83
N ASP A 715 -7.43 14.55 -26.98
CA ASP A 715 -8.76 14.46 -26.38
C ASP A 715 -9.64 15.73 -26.53
N PHE A 716 -9.19 16.72 -27.31
CA PHE A 716 -9.83 18.04 -27.48
C PHE A 716 -11.36 18.00 -27.64
N VAL A 717 -12.08 18.58 -26.68
CA VAL A 717 -13.53 18.70 -26.64
C VAL A 717 -13.98 20.01 -27.28
N LYS A 718 -14.47 19.92 -28.51
CA LYS A 718 -15.00 21.07 -29.27
C LYS A 718 -16.10 21.81 -28.49
N GLY A 719 -15.97 23.13 -28.39
CA GLY A 719 -16.92 24.04 -27.73
C GLY A 719 -16.75 24.14 -26.22
N GLN A 720 -15.71 23.49 -25.68
CA GLN A 720 -15.33 23.43 -24.28
C GLN A 720 -13.86 23.87 -24.16
N ASP A 721 -12.99 23.24 -24.95
CA ASP A 721 -11.54 23.50 -24.97
C ASP A 721 -11.17 24.61 -25.97
N ILE A 722 -10.01 25.22 -25.73
CA ILE A 722 -9.48 26.37 -26.48
C ILE A 722 -8.05 26.08 -26.95
N LEU A 723 -7.82 26.27 -28.25
CA LEU A 723 -6.48 26.33 -28.84
C LEU A 723 -6.03 27.81 -28.97
N ASP A 724 -5.16 28.29 -28.08
CA ASP A 724 -4.63 29.66 -28.15
C ASP A 724 -3.32 29.74 -28.97
N LEU A 725 -3.43 30.34 -30.15
CA LEU A 725 -2.33 30.63 -31.07
C LEU A 725 -2.00 32.13 -31.13
N HIS A 726 -2.59 32.99 -30.28
CA HIS A 726 -2.36 34.44 -30.31
C HIS A 726 -0.89 34.83 -30.05
N ALA A 727 -0.25 34.17 -29.07
CA ALA A 727 1.16 34.41 -28.76
C ALA A 727 2.05 34.05 -29.96
N LEU A 728 1.80 32.89 -30.58
CA LEU A 728 2.43 32.47 -31.84
C LEU A 728 2.22 33.49 -32.97
N MET A 729 0.98 33.93 -33.22
CA MET A 729 0.68 34.90 -34.28
C MET A 729 1.47 36.21 -34.09
N THR A 730 1.60 36.66 -32.83
CA THR A 730 2.43 37.82 -32.49
C THR A 730 3.91 37.55 -32.74
N ALA A 731 4.42 36.38 -32.35
CA ALA A 731 5.82 35.99 -32.51
C ALA A 731 6.28 35.89 -33.97
N ILE A 732 5.40 35.44 -34.88
CA ILE A 732 5.67 35.40 -36.33
C ILE A 732 5.44 36.75 -37.04
N GLY A 733 5.01 37.79 -36.30
CA GLY A 733 4.82 39.15 -36.83
C GLY A 733 3.47 39.40 -37.52
N TYR A 734 2.46 38.56 -37.29
CA TYR A 734 1.11 38.82 -37.77
C TYR A 734 0.50 40.02 -37.02
N THR A 735 -0.12 40.94 -37.77
CA THR A 735 -0.69 42.20 -37.23
C THR A 735 -2.13 42.48 -37.71
N GLY A 736 -2.74 41.53 -38.42
CA GLY A 736 -4.14 41.62 -38.85
C GLY A 736 -5.11 41.10 -37.78
N THR A 737 -6.36 40.86 -38.19
CA THR A 737 -7.45 40.39 -37.30
C THR A 737 -8.09 39.07 -37.72
N ASN A 738 -7.70 38.49 -38.86
CA ASN A 738 -8.21 37.23 -39.38
C ASN A 738 -7.09 36.47 -40.13
N ALA A 739 -6.22 35.78 -39.38
CA ALA A 739 -5.04 35.12 -39.93
C ALA A 739 -5.39 33.98 -40.91
N VAL A 740 -6.61 33.42 -40.82
CA VAL A 740 -7.12 32.42 -41.78
C VAL A 740 -7.45 33.06 -43.13
N ALA A 741 -8.20 34.17 -43.12
CA ALA A 741 -8.55 34.90 -44.35
C ALA A 741 -7.31 35.53 -45.01
N ASP A 742 -6.34 35.98 -44.21
CA ASP A 742 -5.07 36.53 -44.69
C ASP A 742 -4.07 35.44 -45.13
N GLY A 743 -4.41 34.14 -44.94
CA GLY A 743 -3.61 33.01 -45.40
C GLY A 743 -2.36 32.68 -44.56
N TRP A 744 -2.25 33.25 -43.37
CA TRP A 744 -1.22 32.96 -42.36
C TRP A 744 -1.50 31.66 -41.60
N VAL A 745 -2.76 31.25 -41.46
CA VAL A 745 -3.17 30.01 -40.81
C VAL A 745 -4.11 29.21 -41.73
N LYS A 746 -3.91 27.90 -41.81
CA LYS A 746 -4.73 26.97 -42.58
C LYS A 746 -5.06 25.76 -41.71
N LEU A 747 -6.35 25.48 -41.55
CA LEU A 747 -6.83 24.24 -40.94
C LEU A 747 -6.95 23.19 -42.06
N VAL A 748 -6.19 22.12 -41.97
CA VAL A 748 -6.09 21.07 -42.99
C VAL A 748 -6.48 19.74 -42.36
N ALA A 749 -7.26 18.91 -43.07
CA ALA A 749 -7.60 17.57 -42.57
C ALA A 749 -6.33 16.74 -42.38
N ASP A 750 -6.28 15.96 -41.30
CA ASP A 750 -5.17 15.05 -41.04
C ASP A 750 -5.09 13.88 -42.03
N ALA A 751 -3.96 13.18 -42.02
CA ALA A 751 -3.74 12.04 -42.90
C ALA A 751 -4.49 10.78 -42.46
N ASN A 752 -4.90 10.68 -41.18
CA ASN A 752 -5.54 9.50 -40.62
C ASN A 752 -7.08 9.55 -40.74
N GLY A 753 -7.65 10.73 -41.03
CA GLY A 753 -9.04 10.87 -41.46
C GLY A 753 -10.01 11.17 -40.33
N GLY A 754 -9.75 12.23 -39.57
CA GLY A 754 -10.68 12.76 -38.57
C GLY A 754 -10.23 14.04 -37.86
N GLY A 755 -8.92 14.30 -37.80
CA GLY A 755 -8.32 15.42 -37.09
C GLY A 755 -8.04 16.67 -37.94
N THR A 756 -7.47 17.68 -37.29
CA THR A 756 -7.10 18.98 -37.88
C THR A 756 -5.65 19.33 -37.62
N ASN A 757 -4.88 19.40 -38.70
CA ASN A 757 -3.57 20.06 -38.72
C ASN A 757 -3.74 21.59 -38.79
N PHE A 758 -3.22 22.30 -37.79
CA PHE A 758 -3.06 23.75 -37.83
C PHE A 758 -1.72 24.11 -38.48
N VAL A 759 -1.77 24.51 -39.74
CA VAL A 759 -0.59 24.87 -40.55
C VAL A 759 -0.41 26.38 -40.56
N VAL A 760 0.78 26.85 -40.19
CA VAL A 760 1.14 28.26 -40.12
C VAL A 760 2.14 28.62 -41.21
N ASP A 761 1.88 29.73 -41.88
CA ASP A 761 2.73 30.35 -42.91
C ASP A 761 3.13 31.74 -42.42
N ALA A 762 4.42 31.92 -42.11
CA ALA A 762 4.94 33.18 -41.56
C ALA A 762 5.26 34.23 -42.63
N HIS A 763 5.01 33.95 -43.93
CA HIS A 763 5.28 34.84 -45.08
C HIS A 763 6.73 35.38 -45.15
N ASN A 764 7.67 34.73 -44.46
CA ASN A 764 9.06 35.13 -44.30
C ASN A 764 10.02 34.39 -45.27
N GLY A 765 9.47 33.57 -46.17
CA GLY A 765 10.22 32.74 -47.12
C GLY A 765 10.57 31.33 -46.62
N GLN A 766 10.18 30.95 -45.40
CA GLN A 766 10.24 29.57 -44.94
C GLN A 766 9.02 28.76 -45.43
N THR A 767 9.14 27.44 -45.40
CA THR A 767 8.03 26.52 -45.69
C THR A 767 6.97 26.64 -44.59
N PRO A 768 5.65 26.55 -44.90
CA PRO A 768 4.62 26.45 -43.88
C PRO A 768 4.82 25.22 -42.99
N THR A 769 4.60 25.40 -41.69
CA THR A 769 4.83 24.37 -40.65
C THR A 769 3.51 23.98 -40.00
N THR A 770 3.26 22.69 -39.81
CA THR A 770 2.18 22.22 -38.93
C THR A 770 2.62 22.37 -37.48
N VAL A 771 1.90 23.21 -36.74
CA VAL A 771 2.18 23.48 -35.32
C VAL A 771 1.59 22.38 -34.45
N VAL A 772 0.31 22.07 -34.64
CA VAL A 772 -0.41 21.06 -33.87
C VAL A 772 -1.35 20.25 -34.76
N ASP A 773 -1.47 18.96 -34.47
CA ASP A 773 -2.53 18.07 -34.96
C ASP A 773 -3.56 17.83 -33.84
N VAL A 774 -4.81 18.23 -34.07
CA VAL A 774 -5.92 18.02 -33.13
C VAL A 774 -6.67 16.78 -33.55
N LEU A 775 -6.51 15.68 -32.82
CA LEU A 775 -7.08 14.38 -33.20
C LEU A 775 -8.61 14.38 -33.09
N GLY A 776 -9.27 13.60 -33.95
CA GLY A 776 -10.72 13.36 -33.91
C GLY A 776 -11.64 14.54 -34.26
N VAL A 777 -11.12 15.77 -34.32
CA VAL A 777 -11.90 16.99 -34.59
C VAL A 777 -11.65 17.52 -36.00
N ALA A 778 -12.69 17.51 -36.84
CA ALA A 778 -12.56 17.86 -38.26
C ALA A 778 -12.42 19.39 -38.50
N PRO A 779 -11.65 19.83 -39.52
CA PRO A 779 -11.36 21.26 -39.76
C PRO A 779 -12.61 22.14 -39.93
N THR A 780 -13.66 21.60 -40.56
CA THR A 780 -14.92 22.31 -40.81
C THR A 780 -15.81 22.42 -39.57
N SER A 781 -15.43 21.78 -38.46
CA SER A 781 -16.19 21.82 -37.21
C SER A 781 -15.69 22.91 -36.25
N LEU A 782 -14.43 23.34 -36.37
CA LEU A 782 -13.78 24.32 -35.50
C LEU A 782 -14.16 25.76 -35.86
N THR A 783 -14.34 26.60 -34.85
CA THR A 783 -14.87 27.97 -34.94
C THR A 783 -13.92 28.96 -34.26
N GLN A 784 -13.39 29.92 -35.03
CA GLN A 784 -12.53 30.97 -34.48
C GLN A 784 -13.26 31.78 -33.41
N GLY A 785 -12.61 32.02 -32.27
CA GLY A 785 -13.18 32.73 -31.12
C GLY A 785 -13.96 31.84 -30.15
N VAL A 786 -14.23 30.57 -30.52
CA VAL A 786 -14.79 29.55 -29.63
C VAL A 786 -13.74 28.47 -29.38
N ASP A 787 -13.38 27.71 -30.43
CA ASP A 787 -12.49 26.55 -30.32
C ASP A 787 -11.00 26.93 -30.50
N TYR A 788 -10.70 28.07 -31.14
CA TYR A 788 -9.33 28.54 -31.34
C TYR A 788 -9.21 30.06 -31.42
N TRP A 789 -8.14 30.61 -30.86
CA TRP A 789 -7.86 32.05 -30.80
C TRP A 789 -6.60 32.42 -31.60
N LEU A 790 -6.70 33.49 -32.40
CA LEU A 790 -5.62 33.99 -33.28
C LEU A 790 -5.23 35.45 -32.97
N THR A 791 -5.95 36.07 -32.06
CA THR A 791 -5.80 37.46 -31.59
C THR A 791 -6.08 37.46 -30.11
N SER A 792 -5.57 38.44 -29.36
CA SER A 792 -5.86 38.56 -27.93
C SER A 792 -7.37 38.60 -27.69
N HIS A 793 -7.92 37.57 -27.04
CA HIS A 793 -9.28 37.61 -26.52
C HIS A 793 -9.21 38.00 -25.04
N THR A 794 -9.94 39.06 -24.67
CA THR A 794 -10.35 39.23 -23.28
C THR A 794 -11.63 38.42 -23.11
N ALA A 795 -11.56 37.36 -22.29
CA ALA A 795 -12.74 36.65 -21.80
C ALA A 795 -13.68 37.61 -21.02
#